data_AF-A0A0G3UK20-F1
#
_entry.id   AF-A0A0G3UK20-F1
#
_cell.length_a   1.000
_cell.length_b   1.000
_cell.length_c   1.000
_cell.angle_alpha   90.00
_cell.angle_beta   90.00
_cell.angle_gamma   90.00
#
_symmetry.space_group_name_H-M   'P 1'
#
loop_
_entity.id
_entity.type
_entity.pdbx_description
1 polymer ?
#
loop_
_entity_poly.entity_id
_entity_poly.type
_entity_poly.pdbx_seq_one_letter_code
_entity_poly.pdbx_strand_id
1 'polypeptide(L)'
;MSVAGTACVRPGCPGTYEDMGGGELYCDTCGLAPVGSVAAGAEELLSPPTGMTSAARRGDSYASHGSRGSQGSHGSARSSASARSSRSASSRRSVSGRLSRALSGAASTRSVSVRSSSSGASASGRSRLGAGLVNVPEVPRPDPSAAVLENPEVPERKRFCSRSDCGAPVGRARGDRPGRTEGFCTKCGHPYSFVPKLRAGDVVHGQYEVAGCLAHGGLGWVYLAVDRAVSDRWVVLKGLLDTGDQDAMEAAISERRFLAEIEHSNIVRIYNFVEHLDQRTGSLDGYIVMEYVGGKSLKEIANDRRRPDGRRDPLPVEQACAYGIEALEALGHLHSRNLLYCDFKVDNAIQQQDQLKLIDMGAVRRMDDEESAIYGTVGYQAPEVAESGPSVASDLYTVARTLAVLTFDFQGYTNVFVDSLPDPEHIEVFGRYESFYRLLVRATDPDPGRRFASAQEMADQLTGVLREVVALQTGRPRPQVSTLFGPELRVPDTRLFADTAGAQVSRLGARASSRKGRPAAAVAGPPHAPAAAGPIPVTAASGAPAARLGATATHKSAGRAAGVPAPRQAATVAPPDPAADPGAEPALPRTGLAPLDARAAALALPVPLVDPTDPHAGFLAGLLASAPADLLGALGALGPAAADSAELRLRELRARLELGEPDVAGPEGPLARLEARHPDDWRVVWARGIVSLATGDDETAALSFDAIYDAFPGEPAPKLALGLCAEVLGQLDNAAEYYRLVWITDPGFVSAAFGLSRVQLAAGDRAGAVATLESVPEASIHYTAARVAAVRARLRDRAPEEALLPDLTAAAAQVEALERFGLDAERHQRLSTEVLGSALDWVLSGSRGADPGRPLLLGSQLDERGLRFGLERSYRVLARLAQRGEERIELVERANRFRPRTWV
;
A
#
# COMPACT_ATOMS: atom_id res chain seq x y z
N MET A 1 63.87 -25.15 -6.57
CA MET A 1 64.37 -23.84 -7.04
C MET A 1 63.16 -22.96 -7.28
N SER A 2 63.21 -21.65 -7.03
CA SER A 2 62.09 -20.77 -7.40
C SER A 2 62.04 -20.64 -8.93
N VAL A 3 60.83 -20.71 -9.49
CA VAL A 3 60.59 -20.56 -10.95
C VAL A 3 60.38 -19.07 -11.32
N ALA A 4 60.35 -18.18 -10.32
CA ALA A 4 60.32 -16.74 -10.52
C ALA A 4 61.48 -16.24 -11.39
N GLY A 5 61.19 -15.38 -12.37
CA GLY A 5 62.14 -14.83 -13.34
C GLY A 5 62.50 -15.75 -14.51
N THR A 6 61.99 -17.00 -14.56
CA THR A 6 62.24 -17.90 -15.70
C THR A 6 61.31 -17.63 -16.86
N ALA A 7 61.76 -17.87 -18.10
CA ALA A 7 60.97 -17.64 -19.31
C ALA A 7 59.78 -18.60 -19.44
N CYS A 8 58.71 -18.12 -20.07
CA CYS A 8 57.49 -18.89 -20.27
C CYS A 8 57.72 -20.07 -21.23
N VAL A 9 57.39 -21.28 -20.80
CA VAL A 9 57.60 -22.50 -21.60
C VAL A 9 56.53 -22.74 -22.68
N ARG A 10 55.68 -21.73 -22.97
CA ARG A 10 54.67 -21.82 -24.03
C ARG A 10 55.19 -21.25 -25.36
N PRO A 11 54.99 -21.96 -26.49
CA PRO A 11 55.35 -21.45 -27.82
C PRO A 11 54.78 -20.05 -28.08
N GLY A 12 55.63 -19.14 -28.58
CA GLY A 12 55.24 -17.77 -28.92
C GLY A 12 55.06 -16.80 -27.74
N CYS A 13 55.26 -17.23 -26.49
CA CYS A 13 55.15 -16.33 -25.33
C CYS A 13 56.54 -15.76 -24.92
N PRO A 14 56.80 -14.45 -25.05
CA PRO A 14 58.07 -13.84 -24.67
C PRO A 14 58.23 -13.57 -23.16
N GLY A 15 57.21 -13.86 -22.35
CA GLY A 15 57.16 -13.46 -20.94
C GLY A 15 57.97 -14.32 -19.96
N THR A 16 57.97 -13.92 -18.70
CA THR A 16 58.59 -14.64 -17.58
C THR A 16 57.59 -14.92 -16.45
N TYR A 17 57.87 -15.91 -15.60
CA TYR A 17 57.02 -16.23 -14.45
C TYR A 17 57.31 -15.28 -13.27
N GLU A 18 56.28 -14.61 -12.76
CA GLU A 18 56.31 -13.72 -11.58
C GLU A 18 55.49 -14.33 -10.43
N ASP A 19 55.89 -14.08 -9.17
CA ASP A 19 55.07 -14.45 -7.99
C ASP A 19 53.94 -13.44 -7.85
N MET A 20 52.70 -13.92 -7.92
CA MET A 20 51.51 -13.07 -7.93
C MET A 20 50.91 -12.85 -6.55
N GLY A 21 51.52 -13.44 -5.50
CA GLY A 21 51.04 -13.49 -4.13
C GLY A 21 50.64 -14.91 -3.72
N GLY A 22 50.99 -15.31 -2.50
CA GLY A 22 50.69 -16.65 -1.97
C GLY A 22 51.70 -17.75 -2.33
N GLY A 23 52.74 -17.42 -3.13
CA GLY A 23 53.74 -18.38 -3.61
C GLY A 23 53.36 -19.06 -4.94
N GLU A 24 52.27 -18.63 -5.56
CA GLU A 24 51.85 -19.10 -6.89
C GLU A 24 52.45 -18.22 -8.00
N LEU A 25 53.01 -18.89 -9.00
CA LEU A 25 53.81 -18.28 -10.07
C LEU A 25 53.02 -18.25 -11.37
N TYR A 26 52.97 -17.10 -12.04
CA TYR A 26 52.22 -16.90 -13.29
C TYR A 26 53.00 -16.03 -14.28
N CYS A 27 52.79 -16.25 -15.58
CA CYS A 27 53.50 -15.52 -16.62
C CYS A 27 53.06 -14.04 -16.74
N ASP A 28 54.03 -13.14 -16.72
CA ASP A 28 53.87 -11.69 -16.85
C ASP A 28 53.23 -11.27 -18.19
N THR A 29 53.27 -12.15 -19.19
CA THR A 29 52.71 -11.94 -20.53
C THR A 29 51.44 -12.78 -20.73
N CYS A 30 51.51 -14.12 -20.77
CA CYS A 30 50.33 -14.96 -21.06
C CYS A 30 49.46 -15.33 -19.84
N GLY A 31 49.87 -14.97 -18.61
CA GLY A 31 49.04 -15.13 -17.41
C GLY A 31 48.86 -16.56 -16.89
N LEU A 32 49.60 -17.52 -17.44
CA LEU A 32 49.50 -18.95 -17.11
C LEU A 32 50.61 -19.38 -16.14
N ALA A 33 50.36 -20.44 -15.35
CA ALA A 33 51.34 -21.01 -14.43
C ALA A 33 52.43 -21.85 -15.13
N PRO A 34 53.55 -22.19 -14.45
CA PRO A 34 54.55 -23.13 -14.96
C PRO A 34 53.95 -24.51 -15.29
N VAL A 35 54.30 -25.06 -16.45
CA VAL A 35 53.90 -26.43 -16.81
C VAL A 35 54.68 -27.38 -15.90
N GLY A 36 53.99 -27.95 -14.91
CA GLY A 36 54.58 -28.79 -13.86
C GLY A 36 54.37 -28.29 -12.42
N SER A 37 53.71 -27.15 -12.20
CA SER A 37 53.38 -26.68 -10.84
C SER A 37 52.19 -27.44 -10.21
N VAL A 38 52.30 -28.76 -10.10
CA VAL A 38 51.49 -29.54 -9.16
C VAL A 38 52.19 -29.46 -7.81
N ALA A 39 51.55 -28.87 -6.80
CA ALA A 39 52.12 -28.84 -5.45
C ALA A 39 52.22 -30.27 -4.90
N ALA A 40 53.35 -30.60 -4.25
CA ALA A 40 53.58 -31.92 -3.68
C ALA A 40 52.65 -32.17 -2.47
N GLY A 41 51.50 -32.77 -2.73
CA GLY A 41 50.45 -33.00 -1.74
C GLY A 41 49.20 -33.73 -2.27
N ALA A 42 49.36 -34.59 -3.29
CA ALA A 42 48.26 -35.30 -3.93
C ALA A 42 48.66 -36.66 -4.53
N GLU A 43 49.26 -37.54 -3.73
CA GLU A 43 49.38 -38.97 -4.05
C GLU A 43 48.46 -39.81 -3.16
N GLU A 44 47.16 -39.86 -3.52
CA GLU A 44 46.35 -41.09 -3.53
C GLU A 44 44.95 -40.78 -4.08
N LEU A 45 44.61 -41.40 -5.22
CA LEU A 45 43.28 -41.96 -5.60
C LEU A 45 43.22 -42.16 -7.14
N LEU A 46 43.57 -43.36 -7.58
CA LEU A 46 43.22 -43.85 -8.92
C LEU A 46 41.83 -44.49 -8.88
N SER A 47 40.89 -44.02 -9.70
CA SER A 47 39.71 -44.81 -10.12
C SER A 47 39.12 -44.30 -11.46
N PRO A 48 38.69 -45.20 -12.37
CA PRO A 48 38.08 -44.88 -13.67
C PRO A 48 36.54 -44.68 -13.56
N PRO A 49 35.81 -44.40 -14.66
CA PRO A 49 34.58 -43.57 -14.61
C PRO A 49 33.24 -44.35 -14.66
N THR A 50 32.15 -43.57 -14.88
CA THR A 50 30.72 -43.90 -15.14
C THR A 50 29.80 -43.93 -13.91
N GLY A 51 28.57 -43.40 -14.07
CA GLY A 51 27.57 -43.33 -13.00
C GLY A 51 26.47 -42.27 -13.14
N MET A 52 25.77 -42.19 -14.29
CA MET A 52 24.44 -41.54 -14.31
C MET A 52 23.41 -42.44 -13.61
N THR A 53 22.48 -41.89 -12.83
CA THR A 53 21.22 -42.57 -12.49
C THR A 53 20.05 -41.61 -12.34
N SER A 54 19.01 -41.84 -13.13
CA SER A 54 17.67 -41.27 -12.95
C SER A 54 16.69 -42.33 -12.43
N ALA A 55 15.76 -41.91 -11.56
CA ALA A 55 14.41 -42.46 -11.36
C ALA A 55 14.14 -43.97 -11.11
N ALA A 56 13.35 -44.19 -10.03
CA ALA A 56 12.13 -45.04 -9.98
C ALA A 56 12.15 -46.53 -9.52
N ARG A 57 11.34 -46.75 -8.45
CA ARG A 57 10.41 -47.89 -8.17
C ARG A 57 10.91 -49.27 -7.70
N ARG A 58 10.43 -49.61 -6.48
CA ARG A 58 9.92 -50.91 -5.95
C ARG A 58 10.87 -52.13 -5.95
N GLY A 59 10.87 -53.00 -4.94
CA GLY A 59 10.07 -53.01 -3.70
C GLY A 59 10.26 -54.30 -2.86
N ASP A 60 9.38 -54.48 -1.88
CA ASP A 60 8.99 -55.74 -1.22
C ASP A 60 10.02 -56.59 -0.42
N SER A 61 9.99 -56.34 0.90
CA SER A 61 9.87 -57.31 2.02
C SER A 61 10.88 -58.47 2.24
N TYR A 62 11.41 -58.55 3.47
CA TYR A 62 11.07 -59.48 4.57
C TYR A 62 11.99 -59.08 5.79
N ALA A 63 11.49 -58.82 7.01
CA ALA A 63 11.24 -59.77 8.11
C ALA A 63 12.47 -60.64 8.51
N SER A 64 12.85 -60.82 9.79
CA SER A 64 12.34 -60.30 11.07
C SER A 64 13.31 -60.58 12.26
N HIS A 65 13.02 -60.01 13.45
CA HIS A 65 13.64 -60.24 14.77
C HIS A 65 15.13 -59.81 14.99
N GLY A 66 15.56 -59.39 16.19
CA GLY A 66 14.77 -58.96 17.35
C GLY A 66 15.52 -58.85 18.69
N SER A 67 14.97 -58.03 19.61
CA SER A 67 15.05 -58.12 21.09
C SER A 67 16.33 -57.76 21.89
N ARG A 68 16.17 -56.70 22.73
CA ARG A 68 16.71 -56.50 24.11
C ARG A 68 18.21 -56.15 24.28
N GLY A 69 18.55 -55.32 25.30
CA GLY A 69 19.94 -54.85 25.53
C GLY A 69 20.29 -54.26 26.91
N SER A 70 19.69 -53.14 27.33
CA SER A 70 19.75 -52.53 28.69
C SER A 70 21.10 -52.05 29.30
N GLN A 71 21.13 -50.76 29.72
CA GLN A 71 22.02 -50.12 30.73
C GLN A 71 23.51 -49.83 30.39
N GLY A 72 24.02 -48.70 30.91
CA GLY A 72 25.42 -48.22 30.73
C GLY A 72 25.60 -46.72 31.04
N SER A 73 25.65 -46.32 32.31
CA SER A 73 25.42 -44.95 32.83
C SER A 73 26.60 -43.94 32.77
N HIS A 74 26.25 -42.66 32.99
CA HIS A 74 27.07 -41.49 33.44
C HIS A 74 27.81 -40.64 32.37
N GLY A 75 27.99 -39.33 32.65
CA GLY A 75 28.72 -38.41 31.75
C GLY A 75 28.95 -36.95 32.20
N SER A 76 27.99 -36.28 32.83
CA SER A 76 28.07 -34.88 33.36
C SER A 76 28.24 -33.73 32.35
N ALA A 77 27.41 -32.70 32.49
CA ALA A 77 27.51 -31.44 31.72
C ALA A 77 28.35 -30.36 32.45
N ARG A 78 28.80 -29.33 31.71
CA ARG A 78 29.08 -27.99 32.26
C ARG A 78 28.90 -26.90 31.19
N SER A 79 28.65 -25.67 31.64
CA SER A 79 28.01 -24.61 30.86
C SER A 79 28.81 -23.31 30.81
N SER A 80 28.65 -22.56 29.73
CA SER A 80 29.00 -21.12 29.60
C SER A 80 28.35 -20.55 28.33
N ALA A 81 28.08 -19.24 28.20
CA ALA A 81 27.65 -18.26 29.19
C ALA A 81 26.90 -17.14 28.44
N SER A 82 25.69 -16.76 28.86
CA SER A 82 24.87 -15.78 28.13
C SER A 82 25.12 -14.33 28.58
N ALA A 83 25.80 -13.56 27.73
CA ALA A 83 25.93 -12.12 27.90
C ALA A 83 24.60 -11.42 27.54
N ARG A 84 24.09 -10.57 28.43
CA ARG A 84 22.92 -9.71 28.20
C ARG A 84 23.37 -8.31 27.83
N SER A 85 22.86 -7.75 26.73
CA SER A 85 22.81 -6.31 26.49
C SER A 85 21.38 -5.78 26.67
N SER A 86 21.28 -4.48 26.96
CA SER A 86 20.08 -3.80 27.45
C SER A 86 18.95 -3.69 26.43
N ARG A 87 17.70 -3.80 26.91
CA ARG A 87 16.50 -3.34 26.20
C ARG A 87 16.49 -1.81 26.07
N SER A 88 16.18 -1.30 24.89
CA SER A 88 15.44 -0.05 24.70
C SER A 88 13.95 -0.35 24.53
N ALA A 89 13.09 0.67 24.59
CA ALA A 89 11.64 0.57 24.42
C ALA A 89 11.10 1.77 23.63
N SER A 90 9.88 1.63 23.08
CA SER A 90 9.40 2.35 21.88
C SER A 90 10.06 1.81 20.59
N SER A 91 9.37 1.65 19.45
CA SER A 91 7.98 2.02 19.11
C SER A 91 6.98 0.83 19.16
N ARG A 92 5.69 1.11 18.94
CA ARG A 92 4.63 0.10 18.71
C ARG A 92 3.86 0.44 17.42
N ARG A 93 4.06 -0.35 16.36
CA ARG A 93 3.12 -0.59 15.24
C ARG A 93 3.49 -1.92 14.56
N SER A 94 2.59 -2.43 13.72
CA SER A 94 2.73 -3.67 12.92
C SER A 94 2.88 -4.99 13.71
N VAL A 95 1.81 -5.81 13.73
CA VAL A 95 1.82 -7.20 14.25
C VAL A 95 1.22 -8.17 13.21
N SER A 96 1.59 -8.01 11.94
CA SER A 96 1.12 -8.84 10.81
C SER A 96 1.90 -10.18 10.76
N GLY A 97 1.58 -11.06 11.71
CA GLY A 97 2.40 -12.24 12.07
C GLY A 97 1.90 -13.61 11.61
N ARG A 98 0.89 -13.70 10.73
CA ARG A 98 0.38 -14.93 10.06
C ARG A 98 -0.74 -14.55 9.07
N LEU A 99 -1.24 -15.55 8.31
CA LEU A 99 -2.27 -15.50 7.26
C LEU A 99 -1.80 -15.08 5.87
N SER A 100 -1.09 -15.99 5.19
CA SER A 100 -1.10 -16.08 3.72
C SER A 100 -0.71 -17.50 3.29
N ARG A 101 -1.57 -18.18 2.53
CA ARG A 101 -1.22 -19.43 1.84
C ARG A 101 -2.10 -19.67 0.61
N ALA A 102 -1.60 -19.17 -0.52
CA ALA A 102 -1.90 -19.51 -1.92
C ALA A 102 -3.19 -20.27 -2.31
N LEU A 103 -3.89 -19.74 -3.32
CA LEU A 103 -4.55 -20.56 -4.35
C LEU A 103 -4.11 -20.08 -5.74
N SER A 104 -3.65 -21.02 -6.57
CA SER A 104 -3.36 -20.79 -7.99
C SER A 104 -4.49 -21.36 -8.84
N GLY A 105 -5.14 -20.53 -9.66
CA GLY A 105 -6.27 -20.95 -10.50
C GLY A 105 -6.27 -20.25 -11.87
N ALA A 106 -6.32 -21.04 -12.95
CA ALA A 106 -6.31 -20.51 -14.31
C ALA A 106 -7.73 -20.09 -14.76
N ALA A 107 -8.00 -18.78 -14.77
CA ALA A 107 -9.27 -18.22 -15.25
C ALA A 107 -9.27 -18.00 -16.77
N SER A 108 -10.21 -18.63 -17.48
CA SER A 108 -10.39 -18.43 -18.93
C SER A 108 -11.19 -17.16 -19.21
N THR A 109 -10.64 -16.25 -20.02
CA THR A 109 -11.21 -14.92 -20.25
C THR A 109 -12.47 -14.93 -21.12
N ARG A 110 -13.54 -14.28 -20.65
CA ARG A 110 -14.65 -13.82 -21.48
C ARG A 110 -14.96 -12.36 -21.16
N SER A 111 -14.63 -11.48 -22.10
CA SER A 111 -14.84 -10.03 -21.97
C SER A 111 -16.32 -9.66 -22.18
N VAL A 112 -16.87 -8.86 -21.26
CA VAL A 112 -18.20 -8.24 -21.38
C VAL A 112 -18.00 -6.76 -21.71
N SER A 113 -18.43 -6.34 -22.91
CA SER A 113 -18.23 -4.98 -23.39
C SER A 113 -19.34 -4.02 -22.94
N VAL A 114 -19.05 -3.22 -21.91
CA VAL A 114 -19.90 -2.08 -21.52
C VAL A 114 -19.68 -0.93 -22.51
N ARG A 115 -20.74 -0.53 -23.21
CA ARG A 115 -20.69 0.57 -24.20
C ARG A 115 -20.78 1.92 -23.50
N SER A 116 -19.67 2.63 -23.37
CA SER A 116 -19.68 4.05 -23.05
C SER A 116 -20.17 4.87 -24.26
N SER A 117 -21.04 5.84 -24.00
CA SER A 117 -21.55 6.75 -25.03
C SER A 117 -20.47 7.74 -25.46
N SER A 118 -20.21 7.83 -26.76
CA SER A 118 -19.17 8.69 -27.32
C SER A 118 -19.59 10.16 -27.41
N SER A 119 -18.68 11.06 -27.06
CA SER A 119 -18.82 12.49 -27.30
C SER A 119 -17.47 13.09 -27.74
N GLY A 120 -17.47 13.74 -28.91
CA GLY A 120 -16.45 14.68 -29.40
C GLY A 120 -14.98 14.27 -29.28
N ALA A 121 -14.42 13.63 -30.30
CA ALA A 121 -12.99 13.37 -30.36
C ALA A 121 -12.16 14.65 -30.60
N SER A 122 -11.06 14.81 -29.87
CA SER A 122 -9.87 15.53 -30.32
C SER A 122 -8.67 14.60 -30.17
N ALA A 123 -8.02 14.28 -31.29
CA ALA A 123 -6.94 13.30 -31.33
C ALA A 123 -5.57 13.99 -31.14
N SER A 124 -5.07 13.99 -29.91
CA SER A 124 -3.63 13.99 -29.65
C SER A 124 -3.18 12.57 -29.31
N GLY A 125 -1.93 12.23 -29.65
CA GLY A 125 -1.35 10.94 -29.29
C GLY A 125 -1.35 10.77 -27.78
N ARG A 126 -1.98 9.71 -27.27
CA ARG A 126 -1.85 9.30 -25.87
C ARG A 126 -0.69 8.33 -25.76
N SER A 127 0.36 8.74 -25.06
CA SER A 127 1.39 7.85 -24.53
C SER A 127 0.74 6.66 -23.82
N ARG A 128 1.17 5.44 -24.16
CA ARG A 128 0.70 4.20 -23.51
C ARG A 128 1.15 4.12 -22.06
N LEU A 129 2.40 4.52 -21.80
CA LEU A 129 3.05 4.36 -20.50
C LEU A 129 2.31 5.06 -19.36
N GLY A 130 2.03 4.29 -18.30
CA GLY A 130 1.27 4.78 -17.14
C GLY A 130 -0.23 4.93 -17.39
N ALA A 131 -0.80 4.15 -18.32
CA ALA A 131 -2.24 4.01 -18.57
C ALA A 131 -2.99 5.34 -18.83
N GLY A 132 -2.31 6.37 -19.34
CA GLY A 132 -2.86 7.72 -19.51
C GLY A 132 -3.15 8.47 -18.19
N LEU A 133 -2.70 7.95 -17.05
CA LEU A 133 -2.74 8.63 -15.75
C LEU A 133 -1.53 9.58 -15.60
N VAL A 134 -0.37 9.15 -16.11
CA VAL A 134 0.95 9.80 -16.03
C VAL A 134 1.35 10.35 -17.38
N ASN A 135 2.14 11.43 -17.39
CA ASN A 135 2.85 11.91 -18.57
C ASN A 135 4.35 11.60 -18.43
N VAL A 136 4.79 10.42 -18.88
CA VAL A 136 6.22 10.07 -18.88
C VAL A 136 6.88 10.65 -20.13
N PRO A 137 8.00 11.40 -20.01
CA PRO A 137 8.69 11.96 -21.16
C PRO A 137 9.10 10.88 -22.16
N GLU A 138 8.77 11.07 -23.44
CA GLU A 138 9.18 10.15 -24.50
C GLU A 138 10.70 10.10 -24.62
N VAL A 139 11.26 8.90 -24.76
CA VAL A 139 12.66 8.71 -25.16
C VAL A 139 12.72 8.58 -26.68
N PRO A 140 13.32 9.53 -27.42
CA PRO A 140 13.44 9.42 -28.87
C PRO A 140 14.22 8.17 -29.26
N ARG A 141 13.82 7.50 -30.36
CA ARG A 141 14.64 6.44 -30.97
C ARG A 141 15.76 7.12 -31.79
N PRO A 142 17.04 7.01 -31.40
CA PRO A 142 18.14 7.50 -32.22
C PRO A 142 18.29 6.65 -33.49
N ASP A 143 19.11 7.12 -34.42
CA ASP A 143 19.64 6.26 -35.47
C ASP A 143 20.39 5.09 -34.81
N PRO A 144 20.08 3.82 -35.15
CA PRO A 144 20.75 2.67 -34.55
C PRO A 144 22.27 2.70 -34.70
N SER A 145 22.79 3.22 -35.82
CA SER A 145 24.23 3.35 -36.06
C SER A 145 24.92 4.30 -35.07
N ALA A 146 24.20 5.32 -34.57
CA ALA A 146 24.72 6.26 -33.56
C ALA A 146 24.77 5.66 -32.14
N ALA A 147 24.30 4.42 -31.94
CA ALA A 147 24.47 3.68 -30.70
C ALA A 147 25.75 2.81 -30.69
N VAL A 148 26.49 2.73 -31.80
CA VAL A 148 27.76 2.00 -31.88
C VAL A 148 28.86 2.77 -31.14
N LEU A 149 29.62 2.07 -30.30
CA LEU A 149 30.73 2.63 -29.53
C LEU A 149 31.93 2.95 -30.43
N GLU A 150 32.33 4.22 -30.49
CA GLU A 150 33.52 4.68 -31.22
C GLU A 150 34.82 3.98 -30.79
N ASN A 151 34.94 3.68 -29.48
CA ASN A 151 36.05 2.92 -28.90
C ASN A 151 35.50 1.85 -27.94
N PRO A 152 35.34 0.58 -28.38
CA PRO A 152 34.80 -0.49 -27.56
C PRO A 152 35.85 -1.04 -26.58
N GLU A 153 36.04 -0.34 -25.46
CA GLU A 153 36.87 -0.79 -24.32
C GLU A 153 36.02 -1.01 -23.06
N VAL A 154 36.31 -2.07 -22.30
CA VAL A 154 35.79 -2.25 -20.93
C VAL A 154 36.73 -1.54 -19.96
N PRO A 155 36.31 -0.46 -19.26
CA PRO A 155 37.16 0.23 -18.30
C PRO A 155 37.52 -0.68 -17.13
N GLU A 156 38.76 -0.63 -16.62
CA GLU A 156 39.26 -1.56 -15.59
C GLU A 156 38.30 -1.78 -14.41
N ARG A 157 37.68 -0.71 -13.90
CA ARG A 157 36.70 -0.77 -12.78
C ARG A 157 35.48 -1.66 -13.04
N LYS A 158 35.16 -1.98 -14.31
CA LYS A 158 34.09 -2.89 -14.74
C LYS A 158 34.56 -4.31 -15.08
N ARG A 159 35.87 -4.60 -15.08
CA ARG A 159 36.42 -5.92 -15.45
C ARG A 159 36.26 -6.90 -14.28
N PHE A 160 35.46 -7.95 -14.42
CA PHE A 160 35.26 -8.98 -13.39
C PHE A 160 35.28 -10.37 -14.01
N CYS A 161 35.60 -11.38 -13.21
CA CYS A 161 35.58 -12.77 -13.64
C CYS A 161 34.15 -13.20 -13.99
N SER A 162 33.93 -13.68 -15.21
CA SER A 162 32.66 -14.18 -15.75
C SER A 162 32.13 -15.43 -15.04
N ARG A 163 33.00 -16.20 -14.39
CA ARG A 163 32.64 -17.42 -13.64
C ARG A 163 31.81 -17.04 -12.40
N SER A 164 30.58 -17.55 -12.33
CA SER A 164 29.54 -17.18 -11.37
C SER A 164 29.94 -17.35 -9.89
N ASP A 165 30.65 -18.42 -9.56
CA ASP A 165 31.18 -18.69 -8.21
C ASP A 165 32.35 -17.78 -7.79
N CYS A 166 32.92 -17.02 -8.74
CA CYS A 166 34.21 -16.36 -8.56
C CYS A 166 34.07 -14.87 -8.30
N GLY A 167 33.40 -14.15 -9.23
CA GLY A 167 33.12 -12.71 -9.19
C GLY A 167 34.33 -11.76 -9.07
N ALA A 168 35.57 -12.27 -9.13
CA ALA A 168 36.75 -11.52 -8.71
C ALA A 168 37.11 -10.35 -9.65
N PRO A 169 37.71 -9.26 -9.14
CA PRO A 169 38.37 -8.25 -9.96
C PRO A 169 39.52 -8.87 -10.79
N VAL A 170 39.45 -8.75 -12.11
CA VAL A 170 40.47 -9.25 -13.05
C VAL A 170 40.91 -8.15 -14.02
N GLY A 171 42.11 -8.25 -14.59
CA GLY A 171 42.59 -7.24 -15.54
C GLY A 171 42.70 -5.83 -14.95
N ARG A 172 43.10 -5.70 -13.67
CA ARG A 172 43.47 -4.43 -13.00
C ARG A 172 44.95 -4.10 -13.22
N ALA A 173 45.28 -2.81 -13.25
CA ALA A 173 46.64 -2.30 -13.20
C ALA A 173 47.37 -2.72 -11.91
N ARG A 174 48.71 -2.82 -12.00
CA ARG A 174 49.61 -3.09 -10.87
C ARG A 174 50.85 -2.20 -11.01
N GLY A 175 50.97 -1.19 -10.15
CA GLY A 175 51.98 -0.12 -10.32
C GLY A 175 51.78 0.57 -11.67
N ASP A 176 52.87 0.78 -12.41
CA ASP A 176 52.86 1.42 -13.72
C ASP A 176 52.40 0.49 -14.88
N ARG A 177 52.17 -0.81 -14.61
CA ARG A 177 51.64 -1.75 -15.61
C ARG A 177 50.11 -1.62 -15.70
N PRO A 178 49.52 -1.27 -16.86
CA PRO A 178 48.07 -1.20 -17.03
C PRO A 178 47.42 -2.59 -16.95
N GLY A 179 46.15 -2.64 -16.61
CA GLY A 179 45.39 -3.88 -16.51
C GLY A 179 45.21 -4.56 -17.86
N ARG A 180 45.53 -5.86 -17.94
CA ARG A 180 45.35 -6.66 -19.17
C ARG A 180 43.86 -6.74 -19.55
N THR A 181 43.57 -6.69 -20.84
CA THR A 181 42.24 -6.91 -21.42
C THR A 181 41.91 -8.39 -21.60
N GLU A 182 42.91 -9.27 -21.62
CA GLU A 182 42.74 -10.72 -21.72
C GLU A 182 43.69 -11.43 -20.73
N GLY A 183 43.32 -12.65 -20.31
CA GLY A 183 44.16 -13.48 -19.45
C GLY A 183 43.37 -14.53 -18.68
N PHE A 184 43.86 -14.91 -17.50
CA PHE A 184 43.22 -15.87 -16.60
C PHE A 184 43.00 -15.25 -15.22
N CYS A 185 41.87 -15.59 -14.59
CA CYS A 185 41.51 -15.10 -13.26
C CYS A 185 42.42 -15.70 -12.18
N THR A 186 43.19 -14.87 -11.48
CA THR A 186 44.14 -15.29 -10.44
C THR A 186 43.48 -15.82 -9.15
N LYS A 187 42.15 -15.98 -9.11
CA LYS A 187 41.40 -16.62 -8.01
C LYS A 187 40.89 -18.02 -8.38
N CYS A 188 40.70 -18.33 -9.66
CA CYS A 188 40.04 -19.59 -10.08
C CYS A 188 40.52 -20.19 -11.42
N GLY A 189 41.51 -19.59 -12.08
CA GLY A 189 42.05 -20.06 -13.36
C GLY A 189 41.13 -19.90 -14.58
N HIS A 190 39.89 -19.41 -14.42
CA HIS A 190 38.98 -19.20 -15.55
C HIS A 190 39.51 -18.12 -16.51
N PRO A 191 39.49 -18.34 -17.84
CA PRO A 191 39.88 -17.32 -18.81
C PRO A 191 38.98 -16.07 -18.73
N TYR A 192 39.49 -14.94 -19.19
CA TYR A 192 38.68 -13.75 -19.48
C TYR A 192 39.19 -13.06 -20.74
N SER A 193 38.26 -12.48 -21.49
CA SER A 193 38.54 -11.51 -22.54
C SER A 193 37.55 -10.36 -22.46
N PHE A 194 38.07 -9.15 -22.54
CA PHE A 194 37.31 -7.91 -22.65
C PHE A 194 37.45 -7.29 -24.06
N VAL A 195 37.98 -8.04 -25.03
CA VAL A 195 38.17 -7.61 -26.42
C VAL A 195 36.95 -8.05 -27.25
N PRO A 196 36.44 -7.22 -28.17
CA PRO A 196 35.40 -7.64 -29.12
C PRO A 196 35.82 -8.87 -29.93
N LYS A 197 34.99 -9.94 -29.91
CA LYS A 197 35.17 -11.13 -30.75
C LYS A 197 34.75 -10.83 -32.21
N LEU A 198 33.70 -10.05 -32.41
CA LEU A 198 33.24 -9.57 -33.73
C LEU A 198 33.64 -8.10 -33.97
N ARG A 199 33.79 -7.72 -35.25
CA ARG A 199 34.22 -6.41 -35.73
C ARG A 199 33.25 -5.85 -36.77
N ALA A 200 33.33 -4.54 -37.00
CA ALA A 200 32.56 -3.89 -38.07
C ALA A 200 32.95 -4.48 -39.45
N GLY A 201 31.95 -4.93 -40.22
CA GLY A 201 32.11 -5.61 -41.50
C GLY A 201 32.14 -7.15 -41.44
N ASP A 202 32.18 -7.77 -40.27
CA ASP A 202 32.07 -9.22 -40.15
C ASP A 202 30.63 -9.67 -40.48
N VAL A 203 30.48 -10.76 -41.25
CA VAL A 203 29.15 -11.30 -41.62
C VAL A 203 28.90 -12.61 -40.89
N VAL A 204 28.15 -12.52 -39.78
CA VAL A 204 27.76 -13.67 -38.97
C VAL A 204 26.72 -14.51 -39.71
N HIS A 205 26.94 -15.83 -39.74
CA HIS A 205 26.09 -16.83 -40.39
C HIS A 205 25.73 -16.52 -41.87
N GLY A 206 26.54 -15.71 -42.56
CA GLY A 206 26.24 -15.26 -43.94
C GLY A 206 25.04 -14.32 -44.06
N GLN A 207 24.45 -13.86 -42.94
CA GLN A 207 23.20 -13.10 -42.90
C GLN A 207 23.32 -11.76 -42.15
N TYR A 208 24.08 -11.71 -41.06
CA TYR A 208 24.09 -10.56 -40.16
C TYR A 208 25.42 -9.79 -40.27
N GLU A 209 25.39 -8.65 -40.94
CA GLU A 209 26.56 -7.79 -41.14
C GLU A 209 26.75 -6.88 -39.92
N VAL A 210 27.81 -7.11 -39.15
CA VAL A 210 28.10 -6.41 -37.90
C VAL A 210 28.51 -4.96 -38.17
N ALA A 211 27.84 -4.02 -37.52
CA ALA A 211 28.18 -2.59 -37.56
C ALA A 211 29.14 -2.19 -36.44
N GLY A 212 29.12 -2.89 -35.30
CA GLY A 212 30.04 -2.68 -34.19
C GLY A 212 29.44 -3.03 -32.83
N CYS A 213 30.14 -2.68 -31.74
CA CYS A 213 29.70 -2.96 -30.38
C CYS A 213 28.73 -1.90 -29.85
N LEU A 214 27.69 -2.31 -29.11
CA LEU A 214 26.77 -1.45 -28.38
C LEU A 214 27.13 -1.36 -26.89
N ALA A 215 27.43 -2.51 -26.26
CA ALA A 215 27.62 -2.62 -24.82
C ALA A 215 28.44 -3.86 -24.44
N HIS A 216 28.89 -3.92 -23.18
CA HIS A 216 29.50 -5.12 -22.58
C HIS A 216 28.76 -5.47 -21.28
N GLY A 217 28.29 -6.72 -21.18
CA GLY A 217 27.56 -7.26 -20.03
C GLY A 217 28.26 -8.46 -19.38
N GLY A 218 27.52 -9.27 -18.63
CA GLY A 218 28.05 -10.49 -17.98
C GLY A 218 28.40 -11.61 -18.97
N LEU A 219 27.73 -11.65 -20.12
CA LEU A 219 27.99 -12.59 -21.23
C LEU A 219 28.88 -11.97 -22.32
N GLY A 220 29.76 -11.04 -21.95
CA GLY A 220 30.68 -10.36 -22.87
C GLY A 220 30.03 -9.24 -23.68
N TRP A 221 30.53 -9.05 -24.91
CA TRP A 221 30.12 -7.98 -25.82
C TRP A 221 28.75 -8.22 -26.48
N VAL A 222 28.03 -7.12 -26.68
CA VAL A 222 26.75 -7.01 -27.40
C VAL A 222 26.98 -6.15 -28.63
N TYR A 223 26.53 -6.60 -29.79
CA TYR A 223 26.84 -6.03 -31.10
C TYR A 223 25.57 -5.59 -31.84
N LEU A 224 25.67 -4.53 -32.64
CA LEU A 224 24.69 -4.13 -33.63
C LEU A 224 25.02 -4.79 -34.97
N ALA A 225 24.01 -5.28 -35.69
CA ALA A 225 24.16 -5.79 -37.05
C ALA A 225 22.95 -5.46 -37.93
N VAL A 226 23.14 -5.58 -39.25
CA VAL A 226 22.09 -5.51 -40.27
C VAL A 226 21.75 -6.93 -40.73
N ASP A 227 20.47 -7.31 -40.62
CA ASP A 227 19.95 -8.57 -41.14
C ASP A 227 19.68 -8.45 -42.65
N ARG A 228 20.66 -8.86 -43.45
CA ARG A 228 20.65 -8.76 -44.92
C ARG A 228 19.58 -9.62 -45.59
N ALA A 229 19.00 -10.61 -44.88
CA ALA A 229 17.93 -11.44 -45.42
C ALA A 229 16.53 -10.85 -45.20
N VAL A 230 16.37 -9.88 -44.29
CA VAL A 230 15.06 -9.34 -43.88
C VAL A 230 15.06 -7.81 -43.93
N SER A 231 15.01 -7.28 -45.16
CA SER A 231 14.82 -5.84 -45.44
C SER A 231 15.83 -4.90 -44.78
N ASP A 232 17.09 -5.34 -44.64
CA ASP A 232 18.18 -4.60 -43.99
C ASP A 232 17.81 -4.06 -42.59
N ARG A 233 17.00 -4.82 -41.83
CA ARG A 233 16.59 -4.41 -40.48
C ARG A 233 17.76 -4.49 -39.49
N TRP A 234 17.77 -3.57 -38.54
CA TRP A 234 18.71 -3.57 -37.43
C TRP A 234 18.37 -4.64 -36.38
N VAL A 235 19.37 -5.46 -36.04
CA VAL A 235 19.30 -6.52 -35.04
C VAL A 235 20.46 -6.40 -34.05
N VAL A 236 20.34 -7.06 -32.90
CA VAL A 236 21.37 -7.17 -31.87
C VAL A 236 21.85 -8.61 -31.79
N LEU A 237 23.17 -8.80 -31.76
CA LEU A 237 23.82 -10.08 -31.47
C LEU A 237 24.42 -10.03 -30.06
N LYS A 238 24.19 -11.08 -29.28
CA LYS A 238 24.78 -11.27 -27.94
C LYS A 238 25.34 -12.68 -27.85
N GLY A 239 26.54 -12.82 -27.29
CA GLY A 239 27.14 -14.14 -27.09
C GLY A 239 26.31 -15.01 -26.14
N LEU A 240 26.17 -16.29 -26.51
CA LEU A 240 25.90 -17.35 -25.54
C LEU A 240 27.21 -17.67 -24.77
N LEU A 241 27.12 -18.50 -23.74
CA LEU A 241 28.28 -18.81 -22.89
C LEU A 241 29.40 -19.53 -23.66
N ASP A 242 30.62 -19.40 -23.15
CA ASP A 242 31.88 -19.86 -23.77
C ASP A 242 32.05 -21.39 -23.68
N THR A 243 31.07 -22.15 -24.19
CA THR A 243 31.14 -23.61 -24.31
C THR A 243 31.95 -23.98 -25.55
N GLY A 244 33.26 -24.17 -25.36
CA GLY A 244 34.19 -24.63 -26.41
C GLY A 244 34.01 -26.08 -26.84
N ASP A 245 32.77 -26.58 -26.84
CA ASP A 245 32.33 -27.92 -27.18
C ASP A 245 31.01 -27.80 -27.95
N GLN A 246 30.92 -28.48 -29.10
CA GLN A 246 29.79 -28.35 -30.02
C GLN A 246 28.53 -29.03 -29.49
N ASP A 247 28.67 -30.17 -28.81
CA ASP A 247 27.54 -30.91 -28.23
C ASP A 247 26.88 -30.08 -27.11
N ALA A 248 27.71 -29.37 -26.32
CA ALA A 248 27.25 -28.44 -25.29
C ALA A 248 26.58 -27.17 -25.88
N MET A 249 27.09 -26.67 -27.01
CA MET A 249 26.48 -25.53 -27.72
C MET A 249 25.12 -25.90 -28.33
N GLU A 250 25.00 -27.04 -29.02
CA GLU A 250 23.73 -27.48 -29.59
C GLU A 250 22.70 -27.78 -28.49
N ALA A 251 23.12 -28.36 -27.36
CA ALA A 251 22.27 -28.52 -26.17
C ALA A 251 21.76 -27.16 -25.65
N ALA A 252 22.65 -26.19 -25.43
CA ALA A 252 22.31 -24.85 -24.93
C ALA A 252 21.42 -24.04 -25.90
N ILE A 253 21.60 -24.22 -27.21
CA ILE A 253 20.70 -23.66 -28.23
C ILE A 253 19.34 -24.36 -28.16
N SER A 254 19.31 -25.70 -28.11
CA SER A 254 18.08 -26.48 -28.08
C SER A 254 17.22 -26.19 -26.85
N GLU A 255 17.85 -26.09 -25.68
CA GLU A 255 17.26 -25.65 -24.42
C GLU A 255 16.59 -24.26 -24.54
N ARG A 256 17.21 -23.33 -25.28
CA ARG A 256 16.77 -21.94 -25.41
C ARG A 256 15.83 -21.68 -26.59
N ARG A 257 15.54 -22.66 -27.45
CA ARG A 257 14.65 -22.52 -28.62
C ARG A 257 13.27 -21.94 -28.28
N PHE A 258 12.70 -22.27 -27.12
CA PHE A 258 11.40 -21.75 -26.69
C PHE A 258 11.35 -20.21 -26.56
N LEU A 259 12.50 -19.55 -26.35
CA LEU A 259 12.56 -18.09 -26.25
C LEU A 259 12.19 -17.38 -27.56
N ALA A 260 12.31 -18.06 -28.71
CA ALA A 260 11.89 -17.55 -30.02
C ALA A 260 10.36 -17.61 -30.25
N GLU A 261 9.63 -18.35 -29.41
CA GLU A 261 8.16 -18.46 -29.45
C GLU A 261 7.47 -17.34 -28.64
N ILE A 262 8.24 -16.52 -27.93
CA ILE A 262 7.73 -15.44 -27.06
C ILE A 262 7.45 -14.18 -27.90
N GLU A 263 6.17 -13.89 -28.12
CA GLU A 263 5.71 -12.65 -28.75
C GLU A 263 4.92 -11.77 -27.76
N HIS A 264 5.53 -10.67 -27.30
CA HIS A 264 4.89 -9.66 -26.47
C HIS A 264 5.39 -8.25 -26.83
N SER A 265 4.56 -7.22 -26.66
CA SER A 265 4.95 -5.82 -26.92
C SER A 265 6.13 -5.38 -26.04
N ASN A 266 6.06 -5.73 -24.76
CA ASN A 266 6.97 -5.26 -23.71
C ASN A 266 8.15 -6.21 -23.45
N ILE A 267 8.39 -7.15 -24.36
CA ILE A 267 9.55 -8.06 -24.33
C ILE A 267 10.33 -7.86 -25.64
N VAL A 268 11.66 -8.01 -25.60
CA VAL A 268 12.51 -8.03 -26.79
C VAL A 268 12.22 -9.27 -27.63
N ARG A 269 11.93 -9.10 -28.92
CA ARG A 269 11.70 -10.26 -29.79
C ARG A 269 13.03 -10.92 -30.16
N ILE A 270 13.14 -12.21 -29.88
CA ILE A 270 14.24 -13.06 -30.39
C ILE A 270 13.88 -13.51 -31.81
N TYR A 271 14.86 -13.51 -32.70
CA TYR A 271 14.69 -13.84 -34.12
C TYR A 271 15.39 -15.15 -34.51
N ASN A 272 16.57 -15.43 -33.96
CA ASN A 272 17.37 -16.59 -34.35
C ASN A 272 18.43 -16.93 -33.28
N PHE A 273 18.98 -18.14 -33.39
CA PHE A 273 20.22 -18.56 -32.72
C PHE A 273 21.19 -19.01 -33.80
N VAL A 274 22.39 -18.45 -33.83
CA VAL A 274 23.37 -18.69 -34.90
C VAL A 274 24.78 -18.83 -34.38
N GLU A 275 25.64 -19.46 -35.17
CA GLU A 275 27.03 -19.74 -34.83
C GLU A 275 27.99 -18.96 -35.73
N HIS A 276 29.15 -18.58 -35.19
CA HIS A 276 30.25 -17.97 -35.94
C HIS A 276 31.61 -18.47 -35.46
N LEU A 277 32.53 -18.66 -36.39
CA LEU A 277 33.91 -19.05 -36.08
C LEU A 277 34.71 -17.81 -35.66
N ASP A 278 35.15 -17.71 -34.39
CA ASP A 278 36.16 -16.72 -33.99
C ASP A 278 37.47 -17.08 -34.70
N GLN A 279 37.85 -16.28 -35.70
CA GLN A 279 39.00 -16.51 -36.57
C GLN A 279 40.35 -16.44 -35.84
N ARG A 280 40.38 -15.94 -34.61
CA ARG A 280 41.59 -15.80 -33.77
C ARG A 280 41.76 -16.98 -32.81
N THR A 281 40.67 -17.57 -32.31
CA THR A 281 40.71 -18.77 -31.43
C THR A 281 40.54 -20.08 -32.19
N GLY A 282 39.80 -20.06 -33.31
CA GLY A 282 39.28 -21.25 -33.98
C GLY A 282 38.05 -21.86 -33.29
N SER A 283 37.44 -21.19 -32.30
CA SER A 283 36.22 -21.66 -31.63
C SER A 283 34.96 -21.33 -32.42
N LEU A 284 33.96 -22.22 -32.35
CA LEU A 284 32.62 -21.98 -32.87
C LEU A 284 31.77 -21.38 -31.76
N ASP A 285 31.46 -20.10 -31.88
CA ASP A 285 30.81 -19.28 -30.87
C ASP A 285 29.32 -19.09 -31.20
N GLY A 286 28.44 -19.35 -30.24
CA GLY A 286 26.99 -19.17 -30.37
C GLY A 286 26.54 -17.74 -30.04
N TYR A 287 25.59 -17.24 -30.82
CA TYR A 287 25.00 -15.90 -30.69
C TYR A 287 23.48 -15.98 -30.73
N ILE A 288 22.82 -15.29 -29.79
CA ILE A 288 21.38 -15.00 -29.87
C ILE A 288 21.17 -13.71 -30.69
N VAL A 289 20.24 -13.78 -31.65
CA VAL A 289 19.88 -12.66 -32.53
C VAL A 289 18.51 -12.13 -32.11
N MET A 290 18.41 -10.83 -31.83
CA MET A 290 17.21 -10.21 -31.26
C MET A 290 16.95 -8.79 -31.78
N GLU A 291 15.77 -8.26 -31.48
CA GLU A 291 15.29 -6.93 -31.83
C GLU A 291 16.20 -5.79 -31.30
N TYR A 292 16.53 -4.82 -32.14
CA TYR A 292 17.21 -3.58 -31.70
C TYR A 292 16.25 -2.60 -31.02
N VAL A 293 16.28 -2.59 -29.69
CA VAL A 293 15.51 -1.65 -28.84
C VAL A 293 16.29 -0.35 -28.62
N GLY A 294 16.28 0.53 -29.63
CA GLY A 294 16.87 1.87 -29.54
C GLY A 294 16.07 2.80 -28.61
N GLY A 295 16.44 2.84 -27.33
CA GLY A 295 15.86 3.69 -26.29
C GLY A 295 16.88 3.94 -25.17
N LYS A 296 16.42 4.20 -23.94
CA LYS A 296 17.29 4.28 -22.74
C LYS A 296 16.86 3.28 -21.69
N SER A 297 17.83 2.62 -21.05
CA SER A 297 17.57 1.79 -19.87
C SER A 297 17.01 2.62 -18.71
N LEU A 298 16.21 2.00 -17.85
CA LEU A 298 15.76 2.65 -16.61
C LEU A 298 16.95 3.07 -15.74
N LYS A 299 18.08 2.38 -15.86
CA LYS A 299 19.37 2.74 -15.26
C LYS A 299 19.95 4.05 -15.81
N GLU A 300 19.92 4.27 -17.12
CA GLU A 300 20.39 5.53 -17.71
C GLU A 300 19.46 6.67 -17.32
N ILE A 301 18.14 6.47 -17.39
CA ILE A 301 17.13 7.44 -16.93
C ILE A 301 17.35 7.80 -15.44
N ALA A 302 17.66 6.82 -14.59
CA ALA A 302 18.01 7.04 -13.18
C ALA A 302 19.42 7.62 -12.92
N ASN A 303 20.27 7.69 -13.94
CA ASN A 303 21.63 8.24 -13.86
C ASN A 303 21.77 9.64 -14.46
N ASP A 304 21.02 9.95 -15.51
CA ASP A 304 20.91 11.30 -16.07
C ASP A 304 20.27 12.27 -15.07
N ARG A 305 19.37 11.77 -14.21
CA ARG A 305 18.73 12.55 -13.14
C ARG A 305 19.69 12.84 -11.99
N ARG A 306 20.12 14.09 -11.87
CA ARG A 306 20.96 14.61 -10.78
C ARG A 306 20.40 15.91 -10.22
N ARG A 307 20.50 16.06 -8.90
CA ARG A 307 20.19 17.29 -8.17
C ARG A 307 21.31 18.32 -8.37
N PRO A 308 21.09 19.63 -8.12
CA PRO A 308 22.12 20.66 -8.25
C PRO A 308 23.36 20.48 -7.34
N ASP A 309 23.27 19.67 -6.28
CA ASP A 309 24.38 19.29 -5.41
C ASP A 309 25.15 18.04 -5.89
N GLY A 310 24.82 17.52 -7.09
CA GLY A 310 25.43 16.34 -7.68
C GLY A 310 24.89 15.00 -7.16
N ARG A 311 23.97 15.00 -6.18
CA ARG A 311 23.34 13.75 -5.68
C ARG A 311 22.37 13.19 -6.71
N ARG A 312 22.01 11.91 -6.54
CA ARG A 312 20.94 11.30 -7.32
C ARG A 312 19.63 12.05 -7.10
N ASP A 313 18.94 12.33 -8.20
CA ASP A 313 17.55 12.73 -8.18
C ASP A 313 16.70 11.49 -8.53
N PRO A 314 15.94 10.91 -7.58
CA PRO A 314 15.11 9.75 -7.84
C PRO A 314 14.01 10.03 -8.88
N LEU A 315 13.39 8.98 -9.38
CA LEU A 315 12.23 9.13 -10.24
C LEU A 315 10.99 9.43 -9.40
N PRO A 316 10.05 10.26 -9.89
CA PRO A 316 8.73 10.39 -9.30
C PRO A 316 8.03 9.03 -9.19
N VAL A 317 7.28 8.82 -8.10
CA VAL A 317 6.67 7.52 -7.77
C VAL A 317 5.70 7.09 -8.87
N GLU A 318 4.93 8.02 -9.42
CA GLU A 318 3.99 7.76 -10.52
C GLU A 318 4.70 7.30 -11.80
N GLN A 319 5.90 7.82 -12.10
CA GLN A 319 6.72 7.37 -13.22
C GLN A 319 7.28 5.96 -12.98
N ALA A 320 7.72 5.66 -11.74
CA ALA A 320 8.21 4.33 -11.39
C ALA A 320 7.09 3.27 -11.41
N CYS A 321 5.92 3.57 -10.84
CA CYS A 321 4.73 2.71 -10.89
C CYS A 321 4.32 2.43 -12.34
N ALA A 322 4.39 3.42 -13.23
CA ALA A 322 4.09 3.23 -14.65
C ALA A 322 5.00 2.19 -15.34
N TYR A 323 6.31 2.22 -15.07
CA TYR A 323 7.23 1.17 -15.54
C TYR A 323 6.96 -0.19 -14.86
N GLY A 324 6.61 -0.19 -13.57
CA GLY A 324 6.29 -1.41 -12.83
C GLY A 324 5.08 -2.13 -13.41
N ILE A 325 4.03 -1.41 -13.82
CA ILE A 325 2.83 -1.99 -14.43
C ILE A 325 3.16 -2.68 -15.76
N GLU A 326 3.86 -2.01 -16.68
CA GLU A 326 4.25 -2.64 -17.97
C GLU A 326 5.21 -3.83 -17.79
N ALA A 327 6.09 -3.78 -16.78
CA ALA A 327 6.93 -4.93 -16.42
C ALA A 327 6.10 -6.10 -15.89
N LEU A 328 5.06 -5.85 -15.09
CA LEU A 328 4.16 -6.87 -14.56
C LEU A 328 3.26 -7.48 -15.66
N GLU A 329 2.83 -6.71 -16.65
CA GLU A 329 2.16 -7.24 -17.85
C GLU A 329 3.08 -8.21 -18.62
N ALA A 330 4.34 -7.86 -18.81
CA ALA A 330 5.34 -8.73 -19.43
C ALA A 330 5.65 -10.00 -18.61
N LEU A 331 5.80 -9.87 -17.29
CA LEU A 331 6.01 -11.01 -16.39
C LEU A 331 4.77 -11.93 -16.36
N GLY A 332 3.55 -11.39 -16.32
CA GLY A 332 2.32 -12.18 -16.40
C GLY A 332 2.19 -12.98 -17.71
N HIS A 333 2.64 -12.42 -18.84
CA HIS A 333 2.72 -13.13 -20.12
C HIS A 333 3.68 -14.34 -20.07
N LEU A 334 4.80 -14.23 -19.35
CA LEU A 334 5.75 -15.32 -19.13
C LEU A 334 5.22 -16.34 -18.12
N HIS A 335 4.66 -15.88 -16.99
CA HIS A 335 4.11 -16.73 -15.94
C HIS A 335 2.98 -17.62 -16.46
N SER A 336 2.10 -17.08 -17.32
CA SER A 336 1.05 -17.85 -18.01
C SER A 336 1.55 -18.90 -19.01
N ARG A 337 2.86 -18.95 -19.28
CA ARG A 337 3.55 -19.93 -20.16
C ARG A 337 4.49 -20.88 -19.39
N ASN A 338 4.39 -20.93 -18.07
CA ASN A 338 5.29 -21.69 -17.19
C ASN A 338 6.76 -21.20 -17.26
N LEU A 339 6.97 -19.91 -17.53
CA LEU A 339 8.30 -19.26 -17.60
C LEU A 339 8.49 -18.24 -16.47
N LEU A 340 9.74 -18.02 -16.08
CA LEU A 340 10.19 -17.02 -15.08
C LEU A 340 11.25 -16.09 -15.70
N TYR A 341 11.31 -14.84 -15.24
CA TYR A 341 12.28 -13.85 -15.77
C TYR A 341 13.60 -13.81 -14.97
N CYS A 342 13.57 -14.09 -13.66
CA CYS A 342 14.69 -14.27 -12.73
C CYS A 342 15.61 -13.06 -12.47
N ASP A 343 15.77 -12.12 -13.41
CA ASP A 343 16.75 -11.02 -13.33
C ASP A 343 16.12 -9.66 -13.76
N PHE A 344 14.90 -9.35 -13.30
CA PHE A 344 14.30 -8.03 -13.58
C PHE A 344 14.94 -6.94 -12.69
N LYS A 345 15.49 -5.92 -13.35
CA LYS A 345 16.25 -4.82 -12.73
C LYS A 345 16.37 -3.63 -13.68
N VAL A 346 16.82 -2.49 -13.16
CA VAL A 346 16.97 -1.23 -13.93
C VAL A 346 17.87 -1.31 -15.17
N ASP A 347 18.82 -2.26 -15.20
CA ASP A 347 19.68 -2.54 -16.38
C ASP A 347 18.90 -3.21 -17.53
N ASN A 348 17.94 -4.09 -17.20
CA ASN A 348 17.36 -5.05 -18.13
C ASN A 348 16.02 -4.59 -18.75
N ALA A 349 15.62 -3.35 -18.50
CA ALA A 349 14.41 -2.73 -19.03
C ALA A 349 14.72 -1.38 -19.69
N ILE A 350 14.30 -1.21 -20.94
CA ILE A 350 14.52 -0.02 -21.76
C ILE A 350 13.19 0.68 -22.04
N GLN A 351 13.10 1.98 -21.77
CA GLN A 351 12.03 2.81 -22.34
C GLN A 351 12.41 3.23 -23.77
N GLN A 352 11.52 2.97 -24.70
CA GLN A 352 11.57 3.44 -26.08
C GLN A 352 10.25 4.15 -26.39
N GLN A 353 10.33 5.44 -26.75
CA GLN A 353 9.16 6.30 -26.96
C GLN A 353 8.21 6.25 -25.74
N ASP A 354 7.01 5.68 -25.90
CA ASP A 354 5.94 5.57 -24.92
C ASP A 354 5.74 4.15 -24.36
N GLN A 355 6.73 3.27 -24.48
CA GLN A 355 6.66 1.86 -24.09
C GLN A 355 7.95 1.39 -23.38
N LEU A 356 7.82 0.44 -22.45
CA LEU A 356 8.90 -0.29 -21.80
C LEU A 356 9.09 -1.66 -22.47
N LYS A 357 10.34 -2.03 -22.75
CA LYS A 357 10.74 -3.37 -23.22
C LYS A 357 11.76 -4.01 -22.29
N LEU A 358 11.51 -5.27 -21.89
CA LEU A 358 12.47 -6.13 -21.21
C LEU A 358 13.45 -6.71 -22.24
N ILE A 359 14.77 -6.61 -21.98
CA ILE A 359 15.81 -6.83 -23.01
C ILE A 359 16.82 -7.95 -22.73
N ASP A 360 16.80 -8.58 -21.54
CA ASP A 360 17.74 -9.66 -21.23
C ASP A 360 17.04 -10.98 -20.90
N MET A 361 16.76 -11.74 -21.96
CA MET A 361 16.19 -13.09 -21.86
C MET A 361 17.21 -14.15 -21.42
N GLY A 362 18.45 -13.77 -21.07
CA GLY A 362 19.54 -14.70 -20.77
C GLY A 362 19.32 -15.58 -19.52
N ALA A 363 18.56 -15.07 -18.55
CA ALA A 363 18.19 -15.74 -17.31
C ALA A 363 16.76 -16.34 -17.33
N VAL A 364 16.01 -16.18 -18.42
CA VAL A 364 14.64 -16.69 -18.56
C VAL A 364 14.67 -18.20 -18.64
N ARG A 365 13.92 -18.86 -17.75
CA ARG A 365 13.85 -20.32 -17.63
C ARG A 365 12.43 -20.79 -17.38
N ARG A 366 12.23 -22.11 -17.36
CA ARG A 366 10.93 -22.71 -17.03
C ARG A 366 10.72 -22.83 -15.52
N MET A 367 9.48 -22.93 -15.06
CA MET A 367 9.17 -23.18 -13.64
C MET A 367 9.46 -24.63 -13.21
N ASP A 368 9.46 -25.58 -14.16
CA ASP A 368 9.73 -27.01 -13.98
C ASP A 368 11.20 -27.40 -14.24
N ASP A 369 12.09 -26.41 -14.38
CA ASP A 369 13.53 -26.59 -14.55
C ASP A 369 14.22 -26.58 -13.17
N GLU A 370 14.78 -27.73 -12.77
CA GLU A 370 15.55 -27.92 -11.52
C GLU A 370 17.06 -28.01 -11.76
N GLU A 371 17.52 -28.14 -13.01
CA GLU A 371 18.92 -28.48 -13.34
C GLU A 371 19.76 -27.28 -13.82
N SER A 372 19.14 -26.25 -14.43
CA SER A 372 19.88 -25.09 -14.93
C SER A 372 20.51 -24.24 -13.82
N ALA A 373 21.67 -23.67 -14.11
CA ALA A 373 22.30 -22.66 -13.26
C ALA A 373 21.36 -21.45 -13.06
N ILE A 374 21.05 -21.13 -11.80
CA ILE A 374 20.21 -19.99 -11.43
C ILE A 374 21.04 -18.71 -11.48
N TYR A 375 20.57 -17.72 -12.25
CA TYR A 375 21.17 -16.39 -12.35
C TYR A 375 20.33 -15.35 -11.61
N GLY A 376 20.97 -14.29 -11.11
CA GLY A 376 20.32 -13.17 -10.46
C GLY A 376 21.32 -12.10 -10.04
N THR A 377 20.81 -10.94 -9.61
CA THR A 377 21.64 -9.79 -9.21
C THR A 377 21.48 -9.50 -7.72
N VAL A 378 22.59 -9.45 -6.98
CA VAL A 378 22.64 -9.10 -5.55
C VAL A 378 21.92 -7.77 -5.28
N GLY A 379 21.03 -7.75 -4.29
CA GLY A 379 20.19 -6.60 -3.97
C GLY A 379 18.92 -6.45 -4.81
N TYR A 380 18.68 -7.33 -5.80
CA TYR A 380 17.41 -7.48 -6.53
C TYR A 380 16.81 -8.88 -6.37
N GLN A 381 17.62 -9.93 -6.43
CA GLN A 381 17.21 -11.33 -6.27
C GLN A 381 16.59 -11.56 -4.89
N ALA A 382 15.54 -12.38 -4.82
CA ALA A 382 14.88 -12.72 -3.56
C ALA A 382 15.72 -13.75 -2.75
N PRO A 383 15.74 -13.65 -1.41
CA PRO A 383 16.66 -14.43 -0.57
C PRO A 383 16.43 -15.95 -0.66
N GLU A 384 15.18 -16.39 -0.83
CA GLU A 384 14.83 -17.82 -0.88
C GLU A 384 15.33 -18.53 -2.14
N VAL A 385 15.70 -17.79 -3.20
CA VAL A 385 16.04 -18.37 -4.52
C VAL A 385 17.25 -19.29 -4.46
N ALA A 386 18.17 -19.08 -3.52
CA ALA A 386 19.34 -19.92 -3.33
C ALA A 386 19.04 -21.27 -2.64
N GLU A 387 17.89 -21.39 -1.97
CA GLU A 387 17.49 -22.59 -1.21
C GLU A 387 16.29 -23.32 -1.83
N SER A 388 15.34 -22.56 -2.39
CA SER A 388 14.04 -23.05 -2.90
C SER A 388 13.91 -22.93 -4.43
N GLY A 389 14.90 -22.36 -5.10
CA GLY A 389 14.82 -22.03 -6.53
C GLY A 389 13.97 -20.78 -6.83
N PRO A 390 14.00 -20.28 -8.09
CA PRO A 390 13.19 -19.15 -8.50
C PRO A 390 11.72 -19.53 -8.69
N SER A 391 10.83 -18.57 -8.46
CA SER A 391 9.38 -18.72 -8.52
C SER A 391 8.70 -17.43 -8.98
N VAL A 392 7.37 -17.47 -9.20
CA VAL A 392 6.56 -16.26 -9.41
C VAL A 392 6.78 -15.26 -8.27
N ALA A 393 6.82 -15.74 -7.02
CA ALA A 393 7.03 -14.90 -5.85
C ALA A 393 8.44 -14.25 -5.80
N SER A 394 9.46 -14.86 -6.41
CA SER A 394 10.79 -14.24 -6.53
C SER A 394 10.86 -13.21 -7.66
N ASP A 395 10.18 -13.45 -8.79
CA ASP A 395 10.07 -12.44 -9.86
C ASP A 395 9.41 -11.15 -9.33
N LEU A 396 8.30 -11.27 -8.59
CA LEU A 396 7.56 -10.12 -8.04
C LEU A 396 8.37 -9.36 -6.96
N TYR A 397 9.22 -10.06 -6.21
CA TYR A 397 10.21 -9.44 -5.33
C TYR A 397 11.17 -8.54 -6.12
N THR A 398 11.73 -9.01 -7.24
CA THR A 398 12.64 -8.20 -8.07
C THR A 398 11.97 -6.93 -8.63
N VAL A 399 10.65 -6.96 -8.89
CA VAL A 399 9.87 -5.79 -9.29
C VAL A 399 9.84 -4.74 -8.19
N ALA A 400 9.54 -5.13 -6.94
CA ALA A 400 9.53 -4.21 -5.81
C ALA A 400 10.93 -3.65 -5.48
N ARG A 401 11.99 -4.49 -5.55
CA ARG A 401 13.38 -4.02 -5.44
C ARG A 401 13.72 -2.97 -6.50
N THR A 402 13.25 -3.16 -7.73
CA THR A 402 13.42 -2.20 -8.82
C THR A 402 12.66 -0.90 -8.59
N LEU A 403 11.40 -0.96 -8.13
CA LEU A 403 10.61 0.21 -7.76
C LEU A 403 11.25 1.01 -6.62
N ALA A 404 11.79 0.34 -5.59
CA ALA A 404 12.52 0.97 -4.49
C ALA A 404 13.78 1.71 -4.99
N VAL A 405 14.63 1.05 -5.77
CA VAL A 405 15.84 1.67 -6.35
C VAL A 405 15.49 2.86 -7.26
N LEU A 406 14.36 2.83 -7.98
CA LEU A 406 13.94 3.95 -8.82
C LEU A 406 13.45 5.16 -8.00
N THR A 407 12.65 4.93 -6.95
CA THR A 407 11.86 6.01 -6.28
C THR A 407 12.57 6.76 -5.16
N PHE A 408 13.61 6.21 -4.53
CA PHE A 408 14.41 6.93 -3.54
C PHE A 408 15.91 6.64 -3.71
N ASP A 409 16.76 7.39 -3.00
CA ASP A 409 18.22 7.17 -3.04
C ASP A 409 18.58 5.99 -2.13
N PHE A 410 18.35 4.77 -2.63
CA PHE A 410 18.48 3.51 -1.88
C PHE A 410 19.95 3.12 -1.66
N GLN A 411 20.68 3.93 -0.90
CA GLN A 411 22.09 3.69 -0.58
C GLN A 411 22.25 2.38 0.21
N GLY A 412 23.17 1.53 -0.25
CA GLY A 412 23.48 0.25 0.39
C GLY A 412 22.54 -0.93 0.04
N TYR A 413 21.68 -0.80 -0.98
CA TYR A 413 20.76 -1.87 -1.41
C TYR A 413 21.45 -3.18 -1.86
N THR A 414 22.76 -3.17 -2.11
CA THR A 414 23.56 -4.35 -2.51
C THR A 414 24.49 -4.86 -1.40
N ASN A 415 24.45 -4.31 -0.18
CA ASN A 415 25.36 -4.74 0.90
C ASN A 415 24.84 -4.57 2.34
N VAL A 416 24.08 -3.50 2.64
CA VAL A 416 23.46 -3.26 3.96
C VAL A 416 22.00 -3.72 3.96
N PHE A 417 21.29 -3.41 2.88
CA PHE A 417 19.86 -3.68 2.69
C PHE A 417 19.67 -4.69 1.55
N VAL A 418 20.43 -5.79 1.55
CA VAL A 418 20.42 -6.80 0.46
C VAL A 418 19.01 -7.36 0.28
N ASP A 419 18.44 -7.89 1.37
CA ASP A 419 17.18 -8.62 1.38
C ASP A 419 16.02 -7.82 2.04
N SER A 420 16.29 -6.60 2.50
CA SER A 420 15.41 -5.78 3.33
C SER A 420 15.21 -4.36 2.77
N LEU A 421 14.16 -3.67 3.22
CA LEU A 421 13.94 -2.25 2.97
C LEU A 421 14.44 -1.40 4.16
N PRO A 422 14.81 -0.12 3.95
CA PRO A 422 15.13 0.79 5.02
C PRO A 422 13.88 1.21 5.82
N ASP A 423 14.11 1.67 7.04
CA ASP A 423 13.08 2.14 7.96
C ASP A 423 12.29 3.37 7.39
N PRO A 424 10.95 3.37 7.43
CA PRO A 424 10.12 4.40 6.80
C PRO A 424 10.21 5.79 7.46
N GLU A 425 10.63 5.90 8.72
CA GLU A 425 10.84 7.22 9.36
C GLU A 425 11.97 8.00 8.68
N HIS A 426 12.83 7.31 7.93
CA HIS A 426 14.01 7.87 7.27
C HIS A 426 13.80 8.14 5.77
N ILE A 427 12.67 7.74 5.19
CA ILE A 427 12.38 7.82 3.75
C ILE A 427 11.10 8.63 3.51
N GLU A 428 11.26 9.88 3.07
CA GLU A 428 10.14 10.81 2.77
C GLU A 428 9.05 10.16 1.89
N VAL A 429 9.47 9.37 0.88
CA VAL A 429 8.56 8.68 -0.05
C VAL A 429 7.65 7.68 0.68
N PHE A 430 8.13 6.99 1.71
CA PHE A 430 7.35 5.99 2.44
C PHE A 430 6.35 6.65 3.40
N GLY A 431 6.76 7.72 4.09
CA GLY A 431 5.85 8.52 4.92
C GLY A 431 4.81 9.31 4.13
N ARG A 432 5.12 9.67 2.87
CA ARG A 432 4.22 10.43 1.97
C ARG A 432 3.24 9.55 1.20
N TYR A 433 3.62 8.32 0.86
CA TYR A 433 2.83 7.38 0.07
C TYR A 433 2.81 6.01 0.76
N GLU A 434 2.06 5.92 1.86
CA GLU A 434 1.98 4.72 2.71
C GLU A 434 1.55 3.47 1.91
N SER A 435 0.59 3.61 0.98
CA SER A 435 0.15 2.51 0.12
C SER A 435 1.26 1.96 -0.77
N PHE A 436 2.11 2.84 -1.33
CA PHE A 436 3.30 2.44 -2.08
C PHE A 436 4.31 1.72 -1.17
N TYR A 437 4.54 2.22 0.05
CA TYR A 437 5.38 1.52 1.03
C TYR A 437 4.85 0.13 1.39
N ARG A 438 3.56 -0.01 1.72
CA ARG A 438 2.93 -1.31 2.03
C ARG A 438 3.00 -2.27 0.84
N LEU A 439 2.85 -1.79 -0.40
CA LEU A 439 3.05 -2.60 -1.62
C LEU A 439 4.49 -3.12 -1.74
N LEU A 440 5.49 -2.28 -1.47
CA LEU A 440 6.89 -2.70 -1.46
C LEU A 440 7.15 -3.72 -0.34
N VAL A 441 6.62 -3.50 0.86
CA VAL A 441 6.74 -4.43 1.99
C VAL A 441 6.12 -5.79 1.64
N ARG A 442 4.86 -5.84 1.17
CA ARG A 442 4.21 -7.11 0.80
C ARG A 442 4.98 -7.85 -0.29
N ALA A 443 5.43 -7.16 -1.34
CA ALA A 443 6.22 -7.79 -2.40
C ALA A 443 7.64 -8.20 -1.97
N THR A 444 8.17 -7.66 -0.86
CA THR A 444 9.50 -8.00 -0.32
C THR A 444 9.45 -8.85 0.97
N ASP A 445 8.29 -9.41 1.34
CA ASP A 445 8.17 -10.24 2.54
C ASP A 445 9.13 -11.46 2.45
N PRO A 446 9.92 -11.76 3.50
CA PRO A 446 10.79 -12.94 3.56
C PRO A 446 10.06 -14.28 3.35
N ASP A 447 8.77 -14.37 3.67
CA ASP A 447 7.91 -15.51 3.38
C ASP A 447 7.29 -15.36 1.98
N PRO A 448 7.74 -16.11 0.96
CA PRO A 448 7.23 -15.98 -0.40
C PRO A 448 5.72 -16.28 -0.52
N GLY A 449 5.13 -16.99 0.46
CA GLY A 449 3.70 -17.24 0.52
C GLY A 449 2.84 -16.01 0.86
N ARG A 450 3.46 -14.90 1.31
CA ARG A 450 2.79 -13.64 1.70
C ARG A 450 2.81 -12.55 0.64
N ARG A 451 3.67 -12.72 -0.37
CA ARG A 451 3.78 -11.81 -1.50
C ARG A 451 2.50 -11.83 -2.35
N PHE A 452 2.47 -11.06 -3.43
CA PHE A 452 1.44 -11.17 -4.43
C PHE A 452 1.49 -12.56 -5.08
N ALA A 453 0.34 -13.21 -5.25
CA ALA A 453 0.23 -14.57 -5.80
C ALA A 453 0.39 -14.59 -7.33
N SER A 454 0.24 -13.43 -7.99
CA SER A 454 0.45 -13.28 -9.44
C SER A 454 0.89 -11.87 -9.82
N ALA A 455 1.49 -11.74 -11.00
CA ALA A 455 1.82 -10.44 -11.58
C ALA A 455 0.58 -9.57 -11.84
N GLN A 456 -0.58 -10.17 -12.14
CA GLN A 456 -1.84 -9.44 -12.31
C GLN A 456 -2.33 -8.83 -10.99
N GLU A 457 -2.30 -9.59 -9.89
CA GLU A 457 -2.68 -9.07 -8.56
C GLU A 457 -1.79 -7.89 -8.15
N MET A 458 -0.47 -8.01 -8.39
CA MET A 458 0.47 -6.92 -8.12
C MET A 458 0.22 -5.71 -9.04
N ALA A 459 -0.13 -5.92 -10.32
CA ALA A 459 -0.42 -4.86 -11.27
C ALA A 459 -1.72 -4.11 -10.95
N ASP A 460 -2.79 -4.82 -10.56
CA ASP A 460 -4.05 -4.24 -10.09
C ASP A 460 -3.80 -3.33 -8.87
N GLN A 461 -3.09 -3.84 -7.86
CA GLN A 461 -2.79 -3.08 -6.65
C GLN A 461 -1.81 -1.92 -6.91
N LEU A 462 -0.80 -2.10 -7.75
CA LEU A 462 0.11 -1.02 -8.17
C LEU A 462 -0.61 0.07 -8.99
N THR A 463 -1.66 -0.29 -9.73
CA THR A 463 -2.53 0.65 -10.43
C THR A 463 -3.40 1.46 -9.46
N GLY A 464 -3.92 0.83 -8.40
CA GLY A 464 -4.61 1.52 -7.30
C GLY A 464 -3.69 2.53 -6.59
N VAL A 465 -2.48 2.09 -6.22
CA VAL A 465 -1.43 2.96 -5.66
C VAL A 465 -1.08 4.13 -6.60
N LEU A 466 -0.90 3.86 -7.90
CA LEU A 466 -0.60 4.90 -8.89
C LEU A 466 -1.71 5.97 -8.96
N ARG A 467 -2.97 5.57 -8.90
CA ARG A 467 -4.13 6.49 -8.92
C ARG A 467 -4.15 7.40 -7.70
N GLU A 468 -3.87 6.84 -6.53
CA GLU A 468 -3.77 7.58 -5.27
C GLU A 468 -2.61 8.60 -5.30
N VAL A 469 -1.41 8.17 -5.71
CA VAL A 469 -0.23 9.03 -5.89
C VAL A 469 -0.56 10.20 -6.84
N VAL A 470 -1.15 9.93 -8.00
CA VAL A 470 -1.50 10.96 -8.98
C VAL A 470 -2.64 11.86 -8.48
N ALA A 471 -3.60 11.34 -7.72
CA ALA A 471 -4.68 12.13 -7.12
C ALA A 471 -4.14 13.12 -6.07
N LEU A 472 -3.29 12.64 -5.15
CA LEU A 472 -2.58 13.46 -4.16
C LEU A 472 -1.73 14.57 -4.78
N GLN A 473 -1.02 14.27 -5.88
CA GLN A 473 -0.17 15.25 -6.57
C GLN A 473 -0.96 16.29 -7.36
N THR A 474 -2.04 15.89 -8.03
CA THR A 474 -2.75 16.76 -8.99
C THR A 474 -4.01 17.41 -8.45
N GLY A 475 -4.49 17.00 -7.26
CA GLY A 475 -5.79 17.42 -6.71
C GLY A 475 -6.98 16.98 -7.56
N ARG A 476 -6.79 15.98 -8.45
CA ARG A 476 -7.80 15.49 -9.40
C ARG A 476 -8.04 13.99 -9.17
N PRO A 477 -9.26 13.59 -8.76
CA PRO A 477 -9.54 12.19 -8.47
C PRO A 477 -9.40 11.27 -9.68
N ARG A 478 -9.03 10.02 -9.40
CA ARG A 478 -8.69 8.98 -10.39
C ARG A 478 -9.46 7.67 -10.10
N PRO A 479 -10.81 7.71 -10.07
CA PRO A 479 -11.66 6.62 -9.60
C PRO A 479 -11.48 5.29 -10.37
N GLN A 480 -11.66 4.16 -9.70
CA GLN A 480 -11.53 2.80 -10.26
C GLN A 480 -12.59 1.86 -9.70
N VAL A 481 -13.18 1.03 -10.57
CA VAL A 481 -13.93 -0.15 -10.15
C VAL A 481 -12.94 -1.18 -9.61
N SER A 482 -13.04 -1.51 -8.33
CA SER A 482 -12.21 -2.53 -7.67
C SER A 482 -12.47 -3.93 -8.25
N THR A 483 -11.43 -4.76 -8.29
CA THR A 483 -11.52 -6.20 -8.62
C THR A 483 -11.77 -7.07 -7.39
N LEU A 484 -11.80 -6.49 -6.18
CA LEU A 484 -11.95 -7.18 -4.90
C LEU A 484 -13.22 -6.76 -4.13
N PHE A 485 -13.69 -5.52 -4.31
CA PHE A 485 -14.84 -4.95 -3.60
C PHE A 485 -15.92 -4.40 -4.54
N GLY A 486 -17.18 -4.51 -4.13
CA GLY A 486 -18.28 -3.76 -4.73
C GLY A 486 -18.22 -2.26 -4.39
N PRO A 487 -18.97 -1.42 -5.13
CA PRO A 487 -19.05 0.02 -4.85
C PRO A 487 -19.74 0.32 -3.51
N GLU A 488 -19.60 1.55 -3.01
CA GLU A 488 -20.40 2.03 -1.89
C GLU A 488 -21.90 2.08 -2.28
N LEU A 489 -22.73 1.36 -1.53
CA LEU A 489 -24.18 1.23 -1.79
C LEU A 489 -25.06 2.03 -0.81
N ARG A 490 -24.51 2.46 0.33
CA ARG A 490 -25.23 3.15 1.41
C ARG A 490 -24.29 4.15 2.09
N VAL A 491 -24.81 5.34 2.44
CA VAL A 491 -24.13 6.34 3.26
C VAL A 491 -25.06 6.69 4.44
N PRO A 492 -24.83 6.13 5.64
CA PRO A 492 -25.75 6.30 6.77
C PRO A 492 -25.64 7.70 7.39
N ASP A 493 -24.43 8.13 7.77
CA ASP A 493 -24.20 9.30 8.61
C ASP A 493 -24.21 10.65 7.88
N THR A 494 -25.07 10.81 6.87
CA THR A 494 -25.25 12.08 6.12
C THR A 494 -25.75 13.25 6.98
N ARG A 495 -26.16 13.02 8.23
CA ARG A 495 -26.64 14.03 9.19
C ARG A 495 -25.58 14.34 10.25
N LEU A 496 -24.57 15.12 9.90
CA LEU A 496 -23.46 15.47 10.80
C LEU A 496 -23.86 16.15 12.12
N PHE A 497 -25.05 16.78 12.18
CA PHE A 497 -25.53 17.49 13.37
C PHE A 497 -26.88 16.95 13.83
N ALA A 498 -27.06 16.79 15.14
CA ALA A 498 -28.31 16.35 15.74
C ALA A 498 -29.49 17.28 15.38
N ASP A 499 -30.66 16.72 15.08
CA ASP A 499 -31.81 17.52 14.69
C ASP A 499 -32.41 18.26 15.91
N THR A 500 -32.35 19.58 15.87
CA THR A 500 -32.66 20.52 16.96
C THR A 500 -34.17 20.77 17.15
N ALA A 501 -34.98 19.70 17.02
CA ALA A 501 -36.43 19.73 17.13
C ALA A 501 -36.89 20.09 18.56
N GLY A 502 -37.05 21.38 18.82
CA GLY A 502 -37.40 21.94 20.13
C GLY A 502 -36.61 23.21 20.47
N ALA A 503 -35.34 23.27 20.05
CA ALA A 503 -34.40 24.32 20.44
C ALA A 503 -34.80 25.73 19.93
N GLN A 504 -34.20 26.75 20.54
CA GLN A 504 -34.28 28.13 20.05
C GLN A 504 -33.20 28.33 18.97
N VAL A 505 -33.61 28.73 17.76
CA VAL A 505 -32.69 29.07 16.65
C VAL A 505 -31.93 30.38 16.85
N SER A 506 -32.30 31.16 17.87
CA SER A 506 -31.69 32.43 18.25
C SER A 506 -31.68 32.51 19.78
N ARG A 507 -30.47 32.55 20.34
CA ARG A 507 -30.14 32.58 21.78
C ARG A 507 -30.41 33.96 22.39
N LEU A 508 -30.23 35.04 21.62
CA LEU A 508 -30.38 36.43 22.07
C LEU A 508 -31.73 37.05 21.64
N GLY A 509 -32.28 36.62 20.49
CA GLY A 509 -33.48 37.20 19.90
C GLY A 509 -34.81 36.68 20.48
N ALA A 510 -34.79 35.58 21.23
CA ALA A 510 -35.98 34.96 21.80
C ALA A 510 -36.47 35.69 23.07
N ARG A 511 -37.69 36.23 23.03
CA ARG A 511 -38.33 36.82 24.22
C ARG A 511 -38.61 35.73 25.27
N ALA A 512 -38.09 35.91 26.49
CA ALA A 512 -38.47 35.10 27.64
C ALA A 512 -39.99 35.18 27.86
N SER A 513 -40.66 34.02 28.00
CA SER A 513 -42.08 34.00 28.31
C SER A 513 -42.29 34.28 29.79
N SER A 514 -42.88 35.43 30.11
CA SER A 514 -43.26 35.79 31.48
C SER A 514 -44.45 34.92 31.92
N ARG A 515 -44.16 33.69 32.33
CA ARG A 515 -45.14 32.70 32.80
C ARG A 515 -45.71 33.16 34.13
N LYS A 516 -46.77 34.00 34.09
CA LYS A 516 -47.50 34.48 35.27
C LYS A 516 -48.12 33.30 36.02
N GLY A 517 -47.36 32.74 36.96
CA GLY A 517 -47.90 31.82 37.95
C GLY A 517 -48.96 32.53 38.78
N ARG A 518 -50.15 31.94 38.89
CA ARG A 518 -51.10 32.32 39.94
C ARG A 518 -50.49 31.83 41.27
N PRO A 519 -50.37 32.66 42.32
CA PRO A 519 -49.96 32.16 43.62
C PRO A 519 -51.05 31.20 44.13
N ALA A 520 -50.64 30.00 44.54
CA ALA A 520 -51.49 29.13 45.36
C ALA A 520 -51.54 29.74 46.76
N ALA A 521 -52.73 29.91 47.31
CA ALA A 521 -52.90 30.55 48.62
C ALA A 521 -52.41 29.63 49.74
N ALA A 522 -51.52 30.13 50.59
CA ALA A 522 -51.18 29.46 51.85
C ALA A 522 -52.33 29.68 52.85
N VAL A 523 -52.93 28.58 53.32
CA VAL A 523 -53.87 28.57 54.45
C VAL A 523 -53.16 27.92 55.63
N ALA A 524 -53.04 28.66 56.74
CA ALA A 524 -52.39 28.16 57.95
C ALA A 524 -53.41 27.50 58.90
N GLY A 525 -53.09 26.29 59.36
CA GLY A 525 -53.80 25.55 60.41
C GLY A 525 -52.77 24.70 61.18
N PRO A 526 -52.70 24.77 62.52
CA PRO A 526 -51.58 24.22 63.29
C PRO A 526 -51.95 22.81 63.86
N PRO A 527 -51.15 22.12 64.72
CA PRO A 527 -50.67 20.78 64.36
C PRO A 527 -51.11 19.66 65.33
N HIS A 528 -50.92 18.39 64.95
CA HIS A 528 -50.62 17.29 65.89
C HIS A 528 -50.02 16.06 65.18
N ALA A 529 -49.43 15.15 65.97
CA ALA A 529 -48.73 13.94 65.51
C ALA A 529 -49.69 12.75 65.22
N PRO A 530 -49.14 11.59 64.80
CA PRO A 530 -48.98 10.53 65.81
C PRO A 530 -47.61 9.82 65.78
N ALA A 531 -47.37 9.01 66.81
CA ALA A 531 -46.16 8.18 66.98
C ALA A 531 -46.36 6.74 66.46
N ALA A 532 -45.31 5.91 66.50
CA ALA A 532 -45.30 4.54 65.99
C ALA A 532 -45.19 3.46 67.08
N ALA A 533 -45.96 2.37 66.90
CA ALA A 533 -45.80 1.02 67.44
C ALA A 533 -46.60 0.10 66.47
N GLY A 534 -46.19 -1.11 66.09
CA GLY A 534 -45.77 -2.27 66.88
C GLY A 534 -46.89 -3.35 66.78
N PRO A 535 -46.61 -4.67 66.72
CA PRO A 535 -45.51 -5.36 67.41
C PRO A 535 -44.71 -6.40 66.57
N ILE A 536 -43.94 -7.22 67.29
CA ILE A 536 -43.01 -8.31 66.87
C ILE A 536 -43.74 -9.70 66.97
N PRO A 537 -43.18 -10.94 66.73
CA PRO A 537 -41.90 -11.46 67.30
C PRO A 537 -41.09 -12.63 66.60
N VAL A 538 -39.83 -12.77 67.03
CA VAL A 538 -38.90 -13.97 67.06
C VAL A 538 -38.54 -14.71 65.73
N THR A 539 -37.43 -15.48 65.58
CA THR A 539 -36.48 -16.15 66.52
C THR A 539 -34.97 -15.87 66.25
N ALA A 540 -34.05 -16.60 66.91
CA ALA A 540 -32.58 -16.39 67.00
C ALA A 540 -31.77 -17.45 66.18
N ALA A 541 -30.42 -17.62 66.19
CA ALA A 541 -29.37 -17.23 67.17
C ALA A 541 -27.90 -17.34 66.66
N SER A 542 -26.96 -16.83 67.49
CA SER A 542 -25.55 -17.27 67.70
C SER A 542 -24.42 -17.00 66.68
N GLY A 543 -23.23 -16.60 67.18
CA GLY A 543 -21.93 -16.64 66.47
C GLY A 543 -21.00 -15.41 66.69
N ALA A 544 -19.79 -15.61 67.24
CA ALA A 544 -18.72 -14.58 67.43
C ALA A 544 -17.34 -15.28 67.55
N PRO A 545 -16.16 -14.59 67.62
CA PRO A 545 -15.82 -13.16 67.47
C PRO A 545 -15.03 -12.94 66.14
N ALA A 546 -13.94 -12.15 65.91
CA ALA A 546 -13.01 -11.22 66.62
C ALA A 546 -12.18 -10.45 65.54
N ALA A 547 -11.26 -9.49 65.80
CA ALA A 547 -11.12 -8.38 66.78
C ALA A 547 -9.76 -7.63 66.55
N ARG A 548 -9.58 -6.42 67.13
CA ARG A 548 -8.31 -5.62 67.25
C ARG A 548 -7.77 -4.94 65.97
N LEU A 549 -6.79 -4.01 66.02
CA LEU A 549 -6.57 -2.74 66.80
C LEU A 549 -5.14 -2.20 66.48
N GLY A 550 -4.94 -0.88 66.56
CA GLY A 550 -3.62 -0.21 66.40
C GLY A 550 -3.29 0.14 64.94
N ALA A 551 -2.86 1.35 64.53
CA ALA A 551 -2.25 2.52 65.17
C ALA A 551 -0.77 2.38 65.60
N THR A 552 0.12 3.09 64.90
CA THR A 552 1.15 4.01 65.44
C THR A 552 1.89 4.72 64.30
N ALA A 553 2.52 5.86 64.60
CA ALA A 553 3.39 6.60 63.67
C ALA A 553 4.72 6.92 64.37
N THR A 554 5.84 6.98 63.64
CA THR A 554 7.15 7.34 64.22
C THR A 554 8.09 8.08 63.26
N HIS A 555 8.49 9.26 63.72
CA HIS A 555 9.77 9.97 63.55
C HIS A 555 10.36 10.44 62.20
N LYS A 556 10.72 11.73 62.24
CA LYS A 556 11.59 12.49 61.34
C LYS A 556 13.07 12.10 61.51
N SER A 557 13.89 12.37 60.48
CA SER A 557 15.16 13.10 60.63
C SER A 557 15.58 13.71 59.28
N ALA A 558 16.60 14.57 59.25
CA ALA A 558 17.02 15.31 58.04
C ALA A 558 18.54 15.59 58.04
N GLY A 559 19.14 15.83 56.87
CA GLY A 559 20.56 16.16 56.71
C GLY A 559 20.88 17.00 55.47
N ARG A 560 21.88 17.89 55.60
CA ARG A 560 22.59 18.63 54.52
C ARG A 560 23.93 17.88 54.23
N ALA A 561 24.80 18.20 53.28
CA ALA A 561 25.02 19.37 52.40
C ALA A 561 25.77 18.91 51.10
N ALA A 562 25.52 19.47 49.90
CA ALA A 562 26.18 20.63 49.25
C ALA A 562 27.39 20.32 48.32
N GLY A 563 27.42 20.94 47.13
CA GLY A 563 28.52 20.88 46.14
C GLY A 563 28.13 21.47 44.75
N VAL A 564 28.87 22.46 44.25
CA VAL A 564 28.57 23.35 43.08
C VAL A 564 29.95 23.85 42.55
N PRO A 565 30.28 23.95 41.22
CA PRO A 565 29.57 24.83 40.27
C PRO A 565 29.44 24.46 38.76
N ALA A 566 28.47 25.17 38.17
CA ALA A 566 28.16 25.59 36.79
C ALA A 566 29.32 25.81 35.77
N PRO A 567 29.06 26.08 34.45
CA PRO A 567 27.85 26.67 33.84
C PRO A 567 27.33 25.91 32.57
N ARG A 568 26.47 26.40 31.64
CA ARG A 568 25.85 27.73 31.38
C ARG A 568 24.40 27.61 30.81
N GLN A 569 23.58 28.58 31.18
CA GLN A 569 22.35 29.16 30.57
C GLN A 569 21.74 28.60 29.25
N ALA A 570 20.43 28.32 29.32
CA ALA A 570 19.40 28.65 28.31
C ALA A 570 18.18 29.25 29.03
N ALA A 571 17.21 29.85 28.32
CA ALA A 571 16.19 30.74 28.90
C ALA A 571 15.00 30.03 29.60
N THR A 572 14.37 30.73 30.55
CA THR A 572 13.27 30.22 31.40
C THR A 572 11.87 30.68 30.98
N VAL A 573 10.90 29.76 31.00
CA VAL A 573 9.46 30.08 31.00
C VAL A 573 8.94 30.10 32.45
N ALA A 574 7.89 30.88 32.73
CA ALA A 574 7.33 31.03 34.08
C ALA A 574 6.46 29.80 34.50
N PRO A 575 6.42 29.45 35.81
CA PRO A 575 5.60 28.35 36.32
C PRO A 575 4.13 28.74 36.55
N PRO A 576 3.18 27.80 36.47
CA PRO A 576 1.75 28.00 36.77
C PRO A 576 1.40 27.79 38.26
N ASP A 577 0.23 28.29 38.68
CA ASP A 577 -0.31 28.16 40.04
C ASP A 577 -0.78 26.73 40.41
N PRO A 578 -0.59 26.29 41.68
CA PRO A 578 -0.99 24.97 42.15
C PRO A 578 -2.34 24.96 42.88
N ALA A 579 -3.47 24.99 42.15
CA ALA A 579 -4.81 24.79 42.72
C ALA A 579 -5.83 24.25 41.70
N ALA A 580 -5.81 22.94 41.41
CA ALA A 580 -6.86 22.25 40.65
C ALA A 580 -7.11 20.84 41.22
N ASP A 581 -8.36 20.40 41.15
CA ASP A 581 -8.88 19.20 41.84
C ASP A 581 -8.59 17.90 41.03
N PRO A 582 -7.94 16.86 41.60
CA PRO A 582 -7.58 15.64 40.88
C PRO A 582 -8.80 14.70 40.70
N GLY A 583 -9.79 15.16 39.94
CA GLY A 583 -11.02 14.42 39.65
C GLY A 583 -11.82 14.87 38.42
N ALA A 584 -11.34 15.86 37.65
CA ALA A 584 -11.99 16.32 36.43
C ALA A 584 -11.21 15.86 35.19
N GLU A 585 -11.83 15.01 34.36
CA GLU A 585 -11.37 14.78 32.99
C GLU A 585 -11.50 16.08 32.17
N PRO A 586 -10.60 16.32 31.19
CA PRO A 586 -10.70 17.48 30.32
C PRO A 586 -11.90 17.32 29.38
N ALA A 587 -13.04 17.90 29.76
CA ALA A 587 -14.27 17.84 28.99
C ALA A 587 -14.06 18.47 27.60
N LEU A 588 -14.10 17.63 26.56
CA LEU A 588 -14.09 18.05 25.16
C LEU A 588 -15.16 19.13 24.92
N PRO A 589 -14.88 20.16 24.10
CA PRO A 589 -15.87 21.16 23.75
C PRO A 589 -17.08 20.47 23.13
N ARG A 590 -18.27 20.69 23.70
CA ARG A 590 -19.49 19.95 23.37
C ARG A 590 -20.05 20.41 22.01
N THR A 591 -19.44 19.93 20.93
CA THR A 591 -19.93 20.11 19.57
C THR A 591 -21.30 19.44 19.42
N GLY A 592 -22.26 20.11 18.78
CA GLY A 592 -23.60 19.59 18.50
C GLY A 592 -23.65 18.58 17.35
N LEU A 593 -22.56 17.85 17.14
CA LEU A 593 -22.46 16.77 16.16
C LEU A 593 -23.39 15.62 16.57
N ALA A 594 -23.89 14.89 15.58
CA ALA A 594 -24.53 13.61 15.85
C ALA A 594 -23.45 12.57 16.22
N PRO A 595 -23.70 11.67 17.19
CA PRO A 595 -22.83 10.52 17.38
C PRO A 595 -22.89 9.63 16.15
N LEU A 596 -21.73 9.08 15.77
CA LEU A 596 -21.56 8.11 14.70
C LEU A 596 -22.28 6.79 15.05
N ASP A 597 -23.16 6.30 14.17
CA ASP A 597 -23.69 4.94 14.30
C ASP A 597 -22.68 3.95 13.70
N ALA A 598 -21.68 3.57 14.51
CA ALA A 598 -20.59 2.69 14.11
C ALA A 598 -21.08 1.35 13.51
N ARG A 599 -22.24 0.83 13.97
CA ARG A 599 -22.85 -0.38 13.43
C ARG A 599 -23.51 -0.14 12.08
N ALA A 600 -24.25 0.95 11.89
CA ALA A 600 -24.79 1.30 10.58
C ALA A 600 -23.66 1.59 9.57
N ALA A 601 -22.59 2.25 10.00
CA ALA A 601 -21.40 2.53 9.18
C ALA A 601 -20.65 1.23 8.81
N ALA A 602 -20.41 0.31 9.74
CA ALA A 602 -19.84 -1.01 9.45
C ALA A 602 -20.70 -1.82 8.45
N LEU A 603 -22.03 -1.68 8.52
CA LEU A 603 -22.96 -2.31 7.58
C LEU A 603 -23.10 -1.53 6.25
N ALA A 604 -22.57 -0.32 6.15
CA ALA A 604 -22.45 0.45 4.92
C ALA A 604 -21.12 0.21 4.18
N LEU A 605 -20.04 -0.16 4.90
CA LEU A 605 -18.74 -0.48 4.31
C LEU A 605 -18.83 -1.47 3.14
N PRO A 606 -17.97 -1.31 2.10
CA PRO A 606 -17.97 -2.14 0.90
C PRO A 606 -18.03 -3.65 1.16
N VAL A 607 -18.74 -4.35 0.28
CA VAL A 607 -18.87 -5.81 0.34
C VAL A 607 -17.85 -6.41 -0.63
N PRO A 608 -17.04 -7.40 -0.23
CA PRO A 608 -16.18 -8.15 -1.15
C PRO A 608 -16.99 -8.72 -2.31
N LEU A 609 -16.36 -8.83 -3.49
CA LEU A 609 -16.98 -9.50 -4.63
C LEU A 609 -17.08 -11.01 -4.37
N VAL A 610 -18.18 -11.60 -4.84
CA VAL A 610 -18.44 -13.04 -4.81
C VAL A 610 -17.49 -13.72 -5.80
N ASP A 611 -16.80 -14.76 -5.33
CA ASP A 611 -15.93 -15.60 -6.15
C ASP A 611 -16.75 -16.29 -7.26
N PRO A 612 -16.46 -16.03 -8.55
CA PRO A 612 -17.20 -16.65 -9.66
C PRO A 612 -16.95 -18.16 -9.80
N THR A 613 -16.03 -18.73 -9.02
CA THR A 613 -15.73 -20.17 -8.97
C THR A 613 -16.45 -20.92 -7.84
N ASP A 614 -17.06 -20.21 -6.87
CA ASP A 614 -17.88 -20.87 -5.84
C ASP A 614 -19.15 -21.51 -6.47
N PRO A 615 -19.47 -22.79 -6.18
CA PRO A 615 -20.63 -23.49 -6.75
C PRO A 615 -21.99 -22.81 -6.55
N HIS A 616 -22.10 -21.90 -5.58
CA HIS A 616 -23.31 -21.17 -5.24
C HIS A 616 -23.30 -19.69 -5.67
N ALA A 617 -22.25 -19.20 -6.35
CA ALA A 617 -22.19 -17.82 -6.82
C ALA A 617 -23.42 -17.41 -7.66
N GLY A 618 -23.88 -18.30 -8.55
CA GLY A 618 -25.09 -18.10 -9.35
C GLY A 618 -26.41 -18.11 -8.55
N PHE A 619 -26.45 -18.83 -7.41
CA PHE A 619 -27.58 -18.81 -6.48
C PHE A 619 -27.62 -17.49 -5.69
N LEU A 620 -26.45 -17.03 -5.20
CA LEU A 620 -26.31 -15.76 -4.52
C LEU A 620 -26.66 -14.56 -5.40
N ALA A 621 -26.29 -14.60 -6.69
CA ALA A 621 -26.68 -13.61 -7.68
C ALA A 621 -28.22 -13.47 -7.80
N GLY A 622 -28.97 -14.57 -7.63
CA GLY A 622 -30.43 -14.57 -7.59
C GLY A 622 -31.06 -13.97 -6.32
N LEU A 623 -30.27 -13.80 -5.24
CA LEU A 623 -30.71 -13.31 -3.93
C LEU A 623 -30.13 -11.93 -3.56
N LEU A 624 -29.56 -11.20 -4.52
CA LEU A 624 -28.98 -9.87 -4.30
C LEU A 624 -30.00 -8.84 -3.77
N ALA A 625 -31.26 -8.94 -4.19
CA ALA A 625 -32.35 -8.04 -3.80
C ALA A 625 -33.25 -8.58 -2.67
N SER A 626 -32.95 -9.77 -2.12
CA SER A 626 -33.74 -10.39 -1.04
C SER A 626 -33.53 -9.69 0.29
N ALA A 627 -34.58 -9.60 1.12
CA ALA A 627 -34.43 -9.11 2.49
C ALA A 627 -33.60 -10.10 3.33
N PRO A 628 -32.89 -9.66 4.38
CA PRO A 628 -32.02 -10.52 5.17
C PRO A 628 -32.70 -11.76 5.78
N ALA A 629 -33.97 -11.64 6.18
CA ALA A 629 -34.74 -12.76 6.71
C ALA A 629 -35.09 -13.81 5.63
N ASP A 630 -35.53 -13.37 4.45
CA ASP A 630 -35.85 -14.26 3.31
C ASP A 630 -34.59 -14.97 2.81
N LEU A 631 -33.47 -14.25 2.77
CA LEU A 631 -32.15 -14.75 2.46
C LEU A 631 -31.71 -15.85 3.45
N LEU A 632 -31.83 -15.63 4.76
CA LEU A 632 -31.54 -16.66 5.76
C LEU A 632 -32.47 -17.88 5.65
N GLY A 633 -33.75 -17.67 5.30
CA GLY A 633 -34.69 -18.76 5.01
C GLY A 633 -34.27 -19.58 3.77
N ALA A 634 -33.86 -18.92 2.70
CA ALA A 634 -33.37 -19.56 1.47
C ALA A 634 -32.04 -20.31 1.69
N LEU A 635 -31.13 -19.76 2.50
CA LEU A 635 -29.87 -20.41 2.90
C LEU A 635 -30.14 -21.63 3.80
N GLY A 636 -31.07 -21.52 4.75
CA GLY A 636 -31.48 -22.61 5.64
C GLY A 636 -32.20 -23.77 4.95
N ALA A 637 -32.72 -23.56 3.74
CA ALA A 637 -33.29 -24.60 2.90
C ALA A 637 -32.24 -25.42 2.12
N LEU A 638 -30.97 -25.01 2.13
CA LEU A 638 -29.88 -25.76 1.49
C LEU A 638 -29.43 -26.94 2.36
N GLY A 639 -29.18 -28.09 1.70
CA GLY A 639 -28.71 -29.30 2.37
C GLY A 639 -27.25 -29.24 2.85
N PRO A 640 -26.75 -30.27 3.55
CA PRO A 640 -25.43 -30.25 4.19
C PRO A 640 -24.23 -29.92 3.27
N ALA A 641 -24.33 -30.17 1.97
CA ALA A 641 -23.29 -29.81 1.00
C ALA A 641 -23.02 -28.30 0.90
N ALA A 642 -24.01 -27.46 1.22
CA ALA A 642 -23.85 -26.01 1.29
C ALA A 642 -23.10 -25.52 2.55
N ALA A 643 -22.77 -26.42 3.48
CA ALA A 643 -22.24 -26.02 4.78
C ALA A 643 -20.82 -25.40 4.70
N ASP A 644 -20.06 -25.76 3.66
CA ASP A 644 -18.61 -25.52 3.54
C ASP A 644 -18.25 -24.51 2.43
N SER A 645 -19.26 -23.81 1.86
CA SER A 645 -19.03 -22.65 0.97
C SER A 645 -18.77 -21.40 1.80
N ALA A 646 -17.62 -20.75 1.59
CA ALA A 646 -17.27 -19.50 2.23
C ALA A 646 -18.26 -18.38 1.86
N GLU A 647 -18.69 -18.31 0.60
CA GLU A 647 -19.63 -17.30 0.09
C GLU A 647 -20.98 -17.34 0.81
N LEU A 648 -21.56 -18.53 0.94
CA LEU A 648 -22.82 -18.71 1.65
C LEU A 648 -22.71 -18.27 3.11
N ARG A 649 -21.59 -18.57 3.78
CA ARG A 649 -21.36 -18.20 5.19
C ARG A 649 -21.05 -16.73 5.39
N LEU A 650 -20.29 -16.09 4.49
CA LEU A 650 -20.07 -14.64 4.48
C LEU A 650 -21.39 -13.89 4.28
N ARG A 651 -22.26 -14.36 3.38
CA ARG A 651 -23.57 -13.77 3.12
C ARG A 651 -24.56 -14.00 4.26
N GLU A 652 -24.55 -15.19 4.88
CA GLU A 652 -25.30 -15.50 6.10
C GLU A 652 -24.89 -14.55 7.25
N LEU A 653 -23.58 -14.42 7.49
CA LEU A 653 -23.00 -13.58 8.55
C LEU A 653 -23.43 -12.12 8.41
N ARG A 654 -23.34 -11.53 7.22
CA ARG A 654 -23.79 -10.16 6.96
C ARG A 654 -25.30 -10.01 7.18
N ALA A 655 -26.12 -11.00 6.79
CA ALA A 655 -27.57 -10.96 6.98
C ALA A 655 -27.96 -10.97 8.48
N ARG A 656 -27.31 -11.80 9.30
CA ARG A 656 -27.54 -11.85 10.76
C ARG A 656 -27.17 -10.51 11.44
N LEU A 657 -26.07 -9.89 11.03
CA LEU A 657 -25.68 -8.55 11.51
C LEU A 657 -26.67 -7.44 11.10
N GLU A 658 -27.24 -7.52 9.89
CA GLU A 658 -28.28 -6.58 9.44
C GLU A 658 -29.59 -6.73 10.22
N LEU A 659 -29.98 -7.95 10.59
CA LEU A 659 -31.12 -8.20 11.50
C LEU A 659 -30.82 -7.82 12.96
N GLY A 660 -29.55 -7.86 13.38
CA GLY A 660 -29.16 -7.62 14.76
C GLY A 660 -29.40 -8.81 15.68
N GLU A 661 -29.17 -10.02 15.17
CA GLU A 661 -29.13 -11.20 16.02
C GLU A 661 -28.02 -11.07 17.09
N PRO A 662 -28.28 -11.42 18.35
CA PRO A 662 -27.23 -11.54 19.36
C PRO A 662 -26.30 -12.73 19.05
N ASP A 663 -25.13 -12.75 19.69
CA ASP A 663 -24.15 -13.86 19.65
C ASP A 663 -23.49 -14.15 18.28
N VAL A 664 -23.56 -13.21 17.32
CA VAL A 664 -22.84 -13.33 16.03
C VAL A 664 -21.31 -13.45 16.23
N ALA A 665 -20.77 -12.75 17.23
CA ALA A 665 -19.37 -12.77 17.64
C ALA A 665 -19.05 -13.82 18.73
N GLY A 666 -19.99 -14.72 19.07
CA GLY A 666 -19.81 -15.71 20.12
C GLY A 666 -18.70 -16.73 19.82
N PRO A 667 -18.14 -17.41 20.84
CA PRO A 667 -17.07 -18.40 20.66
C PRO A 667 -17.51 -19.64 19.86
N GLU A 668 -18.81 -19.96 19.85
CA GLU A 668 -19.42 -20.96 18.96
C GLU A 668 -20.24 -20.31 17.82
N GLY A 669 -20.14 -18.99 17.65
CA GLY A 669 -20.95 -18.17 16.76
C GLY A 669 -20.64 -18.37 15.26
N PRO A 670 -21.44 -17.75 14.38
CA PRO A 670 -21.24 -17.80 12.92
C PRO A 670 -19.83 -17.38 12.48
N LEU A 671 -19.23 -16.35 13.10
CA LEU A 671 -17.86 -15.91 12.77
C LEU A 671 -16.81 -16.95 13.16
N ALA A 672 -16.83 -17.45 14.40
CA ALA A 672 -15.84 -18.43 14.88
C ALA A 672 -15.87 -19.72 14.04
N ARG A 673 -17.05 -20.17 13.59
CA ARG A 673 -17.19 -21.32 12.68
C ARG A 673 -16.66 -21.05 11.26
N LEU A 674 -16.68 -19.80 10.81
CA LEU A 674 -16.15 -19.37 9.52
C LEU A 674 -14.61 -19.30 9.57
N GLU A 675 -14.04 -18.67 10.61
CA GLU A 675 -12.59 -18.62 10.87
C GLU A 675 -11.99 -20.03 11.04
N ALA A 676 -12.67 -20.94 11.74
CA ALA A 676 -12.21 -22.31 11.94
C ALA A 676 -12.20 -23.18 10.66
N ARG A 677 -12.86 -22.75 9.58
CA ARG A 677 -12.96 -23.49 8.31
C ARG A 677 -12.20 -22.85 7.16
N HIS A 678 -12.16 -21.52 7.12
CA HIS A 678 -11.54 -20.75 6.05
C HIS A 678 -10.53 -19.74 6.63
N PRO A 679 -9.52 -20.18 7.42
CA PRO A 679 -8.61 -19.27 8.14
C PRO A 679 -7.75 -18.43 7.21
N ASP A 680 -7.39 -18.96 6.02
CA ASP A 680 -6.54 -18.30 5.04
C ASP A 680 -7.31 -17.38 4.05
N ASP A 681 -8.65 -17.29 4.15
CA ASP A 681 -9.47 -16.41 3.30
C ASP A 681 -9.55 -14.99 3.89
N TRP A 682 -8.96 -14.01 3.18
CA TRP A 682 -8.94 -12.60 3.58
C TRP A 682 -10.34 -12.01 3.83
N ARG A 683 -11.38 -12.52 3.17
CA ARG A 683 -12.76 -12.05 3.32
C ARG A 683 -13.33 -12.39 4.69
N VAL A 684 -12.80 -13.43 5.34
CA VAL A 684 -13.12 -13.76 6.73
C VAL A 684 -12.46 -12.77 7.69
N VAL A 685 -11.23 -12.33 7.42
CA VAL A 685 -10.57 -11.25 8.17
C VAL A 685 -11.33 -9.91 7.99
N TRP A 686 -11.75 -9.58 6.77
CA TRP A 686 -12.66 -8.46 6.52
C TRP A 686 -13.96 -8.60 7.33
N ALA A 687 -14.59 -9.77 7.29
CA ALA A 687 -15.84 -10.04 8.00
C ALA A 687 -15.67 -9.97 9.54
N ARG A 688 -14.54 -10.40 10.10
CA ARG A 688 -14.21 -10.15 11.52
C ARG A 688 -14.17 -8.66 11.80
N GLY A 689 -13.48 -7.86 10.96
CA GLY A 689 -13.46 -6.40 11.11
C GLY A 689 -14.86 -5.78 11.14
N ILE A 690 -15.73 -6.20 10.21
CA ILE A 690 -17.15 -5.80 10.18
C ILE A 690 -17.90 -6.21 11.46
N VAL A 691 -17.74 -7.46 11.93
CA VAL A 691 -18.41 -7.98 13.13
C VAL A 691 -17.95 -7.20 14.37
N SER A 692 -16.63 -7.13 14.60
CA SER A 692 -16.03 -6.45 15.75
C SER A 692 -16.51 -4.99 15.84
N LEU A 693 -16.44 -4.22 14.75
CA LEU A 693 -16.90 -2.83 14.70
C LEU A 693 -18.42 -2.70 14.91
N ALA A 694 -19.22 -3.64 14.38
CA ALA A 694 -20.66 -3.68 14.62
C ALA A 694 -21.04 -4.06 16.06
N THR A 695 -20.10 -4.61 16.84
CA THR A 695 -20.27 -4.99 18.26
C THR A 695 -19.55 -4.09 19.26
N GLY A 696 -18.71 -3.14 18.82
CA GLY A 696 -17.92 -2.25 19.69
C GLY A 696 -16.58 -2.83 20.17
N ASP A 697 -15.96 -3.71 19.38
CA ASP A 697 -14.57 -4.17 19.56
C ASP A 697 -13.66 -3.46 18.54
N ASP A 698 -13.45 -2.17 18.77
CA ASP A 698 -12.86 -1.27 17.77
C ASP A 698 -11.36 -1.52 17.55
N GLU A 699 -10.66 -2.09 18.54
CA GLU A 699 -9.25 -2.49 18.41
C GLU A 699 -9.10 -3.72 17.49
N THR A 700 -9.88 -4.79 17.69
CA THR A 700 -9.87 -5.95 16.79
C THR A 700 -10.36 -5.58 15.39
N ALA A 701 -11.31 -4.65 15.28
CA ALA A 701 -11.74 -4.11 14.00
C ALA A 701 -10.58 -3.41 13.27
N ALA A 702 -9.90 -2.46 13.93
CA ALA A 702 -8.76 -1.75 13.36
C ALA A 702 -7.65 -2.70 12.90
N LEU A 703 -7.24 -3.65 13.75
CA LEU A 703 -6.23 -4.66 13.42
C LEU A 703 -6.64 -5.55 12.23
N SER A 704 -7.93 -5.85 12.10
CA SER A 704 -8.43 -6.67 10.99
C SER A 704 -8.42 -5.89 9.66
N PHE A 705 -8.81 -4.61 9.66
CA PHE A 705 -8.75 -3.79 8.45
C PHE A 705 -7.32 -3.36 8.08
N ASP A 706 -6.41 -3.21 9.05
CA ASP A 706 -4.98 -2.94 8.81
C ASP A 706 -4.32 -4.11 8.07
N ALA A 707 -4.65 -5.36 8.43
CA ALA A 707 -4.21 -6.55 7.71
C ALA A 707 -4.77 -6.63 6.27
N ILE A 708 -5.98 -6.13 6.01
CA ILE A 708 -6.53 -6.02 4.65
C ILE A 708 -5.85 -4.89 3.85
N TYR A 709 -5.36 -3.84 4.52
CA TYR A 709 -4.58 -2.78 3.88
C TYR A 709 -3.14 -3.21 3.56
N ASP A 710 -2.49 -4.00 4.43
CA ASP A 710 -1.23 -4.70 4.15
C ASP A 710 -1.37 -5.63 2.93
N ALA A 711 -2.47 -6.37 2.83
CA ALA A 711 -2.76 -7.24 1.70
C ALA A 711 -3.03 -6.44 0.41
N PHE A 712 -3.93 -5.46 0.46
CA PHE A 712 -4.47 -4.76 -0.72
C PHE A 712 -4.24 -3.24 -0.64
N PRO A 713 -2.99 -2.78 -0.75
CA PRO A 713 -2.62 -1.38 -0.57
C PRO A 713 -3.20 -0.44 -1.64
N GLY A 714 -3.59 -0.95 -2.81
CA GLY A 714 -4.25 -0.17 -3.86
C GLY A 714 -5.72 0.15 -3.58
N GLU A 715 -6.37 -0.57 -2.66
CA GLU A 715 -7.82 -0.48 -2.45
C GLU A 715 -8.23 0.74 -1.60
N PRO A 716 -9.37 1.39 -1.90
CA PRO A 716 -9.97 2.42 -1.05
C PRO A 716 -10.79 1.85 0.12
N ALA A 717 -11.33 0.63 -0.03
CA ALA A 717 -12.21 0.00 0.95
C ALA A 717 -11.57 -0.20 2.36
N PRO A 718 -10.35 -0.75 2.51
CA PRO A 718 -9.73 -0.88 3.83
C PRO A 718 -9.33 0.47 4.43
N LYS A 719 -8.95 1.46 3.61
CA LYS A 719 -8.67 2.83 4.08
C LYS A 719 -9.93 3.50 4.63
N LEU A 720 -11.08 3.32 3.98
CA LEU A 720 -12.37 3.82 4.49
C LEU A 720 -12.74 3.16 5.84
N ALA A 721 -12.51 1.85 5.96
CA ALA A 721 -12.75 1.11 7.21
C ALA A 721 -11.79 1.53 8.34
N LEU A 722 -10.51 1.77 8.02
CA LEU A 722 -9.52 2.29 8.96
C LEU A 722 -9.81 3.72 9.39
N GLY A 723 -10.31 4.58 8.49
CA GLY A 723 -10.80 5.92 8.85
C GLY A 723 -11.96 5.86 9.85
N LEU A 724 -12.88 4.92 9.64
CA LEU A 724 -14.01 4.68 10.54
C LEU A 724 -13.57 4.15 11.91
N CYS A 725 -12.69 3.15 11.97
CA CYS A 725 -12.11 2.67 13.23
C CYS A 725 -11.30 3.75 13.96
N ALA A 726 -10.48 4.53 13.24
CA ALA A 726 -9.72 5.62 13.80
C ALA A 726 -10.62 6.70 14.41
N GLU A 727 -11.77 7.00 13.80
CA GLU A 727 -12.74 7.94 14.34
C GLU A 727 -13.40 7.43 15.65
N VAL A 728 -13.85 6.17 15.67
CA VAL A 728 -14.45 5.57 16.88
C VAL A 728 -13.42 5.48 18.03
N LEU A 729 -12.16 5.16 17.70
CA LEU A 729 -11.02 5.17 18.64
C LEU A 729 -10.54 6.59 19.02
N GLY A 730 -11.20 7.67 18.56
CA GLY A 730 -10.85 9.06 18.87
C GLY A 730 -9.55 9.57 18.24
N GLN A 731 -8.95 8.83 17.31
CA GLN A 731 -7.71 9.16 16.61
C GLN A 731 -7.99 10.08 15.41
N LEU A 732 -8.51 11.28 15.69
CA LEU A 732 -9.07 12.20 14.68
C LEU A 732 -8.11 12.53 13.53
N ASP A 733 -6.81 12.68 13.79
CA ASP A 733 -5.80 12.96 12.75
C ASP A 733 -5.65 11.77 11.78
N ASN A 734 -5.54 10.55 12.31
CA ASN A 734 -5.47 9.32 11.49
C ASN A 734 -6.76 9.13 10.66
N ALA A 735 -7.91 9.40 11.28
CA ALA A 735 -9.20 9.35 10.59
C ALA A 735 -9.29 10.39 9.46
N ALA A 736 -8.83 11.62 9.70
CA ALA A 736 -8.81 12.69 8.71
C ALA A 736 -7.92 12.34 7.51
N GLU A 737 -6.73 11.78 7.73
CA GLU A 737 -5.85 11.37 6.62
C GLU A 737 -6.46 10.21 5.83
N TYR A 738 -6.96 9.15 6.47
CA TYR A 738 -7.58 8.03 5.75
C TYR A 738 -8.83 8.45 4.95
N TYR A 739 -9.72 9.25 5.53
CA TYR A 739 -10.89 9.74 4.81
C TYR A 739 -10.51 10.71 3.67
N ARG A 740 -9.48 11.56 3.86
CA ARG A 740 -8.95 12.42 2.79
C ARG A 740 -8.35 11.60 1.64
N LEU A 741 -7.58 10.56 1.96
CA LEU A 741 -6.91 9.70 1.00
C LEU A 741 -7.90 8.94 0.10
N VAL A 742 -9.00 8.44 0.70
CA VAL A 742 -10.12 7.85 -0.06
C VAL A 742 -10.82 8.90 -0.91
N TRP A 743 -11.25 10.03 -0.30
CA TRP A 743 -12.05 11.04 -0.98
C TRP A 743 -11.34 11.75 -2.14
N ILE A 744 -10.04 12.04 -2.00
CA ILE A 744 -9.24 12.65 -3.08
C ILE A 744 -9.01 11.68 -4.24
N THR A 745 -8.98 10.37 -3.97
CA THR A 745 -8.72 9.33 -4.98
C THR A 745 -9.99 8.95 -5.74
N ASP A 746 -11.10 8.72 -5.04
CA ASP A 746 -12.37 8.29 -5.63
C ASP A 746 -13.59 8.93 -4.90
N PRO A 747 -14.27 9.93 -5.52
CA PRO A 747 -15.42 10.62 -4.94
C PRO A 747 -16.72 9.80 -5.00
N GLY A 748 -16.66 8.54 -5.44
CA GLY A 748 -17.76 7.58 -5.27
C GLY A 748 -17.95 7.15 -3.81
N PHE A 749 -16.89 7.21 -2.99
CA PHE A 749 -16.93 6.91 -1.55
C PHE A 749 -17.35 8.15 -0.76
N VAL A 750 -18.63 8.50 -0.87
CA VAL A 750 -19.23 9.67 -0.26
C VAL A 750 -19.23 9.59 1.28
N SER A 751 -19.21 8.40 1.89
CA SER A 751 -18.98 8.29 3.35
C SER A 751 -17.64 8.91 3.77
N ALA A 752 -16.61 8.89 2.92
CA ALA A 752 -15.33 9.53 3.22
C ALA A 752 -15.46 11.06 3.31
N ALA A 753 -16.28 11.69 2.45
CA ALA A 753 -16.55 13.13 2.55
C ALA A 753 -17.23 13.50 3.86
N PHE A 754 -18.27 12.75 4.27
CA PHE A 754 -18.97 13.01 5.53
C PHE A 754 -18.09 12.70 6.75
N GLY A 755 -17.32 11.61 6.74
CA GLY A 755 -16.36 11.23 7.78
C GLY A 755 -15.28 12.29 7.97
N LEU A 756 -14.57 12.66 6.89
CA LEU A 756 -13.57 13.74 6.91
C LEU A 756 -14.14 15.04 7.47
N SER A 757 -15.34 15.42 7.03
CA SER A 757 -16.01 16.65 7.51
C SER A 757 -16.37 16.58 9.00
N ARG A 758 -16.72 15.39 9.51
CA ARG A 758 -17.07 15.16 10.92
C ARG A 758 -15.84 15.27 11.83
N VAL A 759 -14.72 14.63 11.45
CA VAL A 759 -13.46 14.72 12.21
C VAL A 759 -12.82 16.10 12.10
N GLN A 760 -12.91 16.77 10.95
CA GLN A 760 -12.53 18.19 10.80
C GLN A 760 -13.35 19.08 11.75
N LEU A 761 -14.68 18.89 11.84
CA LEU A 761 -15.52 19.65 12.79
C LEU A 761 -15.18 19.36 14.25
N ALA A 762 -14.80 18.12 14.59
CA ALA A 762 -14.36 17.76 15.94
C ALA A 762 -12.98 18.38 16.28
N ALA A 763 -12.06 18.45 15.31
CA ALA A 763 -10.77 19.13 15.43
C ALA A 763 -10.86 20.68 15.35
N GLY A 764 -12.02 21.23 15.01
CA GLY A 764 -12.27 22.67 14.89
C GLY A 764 -12.04 23.27 13.49
N ASP A 765 -11.60 22.48 12.51
CA ASP A 765 -11.44 22.86 11.10
C ASP A 765 -12.80 22.97 10.38
N ARG A 766 -13.58 23.99 10.76
CA ARG A 766 -14.87 24.30 10.12
C ARG A 766 -14.71 24.69 8.64
N ALA A 767 -13.60 25.33 8.27
CA ALA A 767 -13.37 25.80 6.92
C ALA A 767 -13.11 24.62 5.96
N GLY A 768 -12.24 23.69 6.36
CA GLY A 768 -11.99 22.46 5.63
C GLY A 768 -13.21 21.55 5.60
N ALA A 769 -13.95 21.39 6.70
CA ALA A 769 -15.19 20.61 6.70
C ALA A 769 -16.24 21.15 5.72
N VAL A 770 -16.41 22.47 5.65
CA VAL A 770 -17.30 23.11 4.67
C VAL A 770 -16.78 22.87 3.25
N ALA A 771 -15.48 23.03 2.99
CA ALA A 771 -14.89 22.78 1.68
C ALA A 771 -15.03 21.30 1.23
N THR A 772 -14.85 20.34 2.15
CA THR A 772 -15.06 18.90 1.90
C THR A 772 -16.52 18.64 1.49
N LEU A 773 -17.50 19.10 2.27
CA LEU A 773 -18.93 18.98 1.93
C LEU A 773 -19.29 19.71 0.62
N GLU A 774 -18.65 20.85 0.35
CA GLU A 774 -18.85 21.61 -0.88
C GLU A 774 -18.11 21.05 -2.10
N SER A 775 -17.24 20.05 -1.92
CA SER A 775 -16.63 19.28 -3.02
C SER A 775 -17.48 18.13 -3.53
N VAL A 776 -18.54 17.73 -2.79
CA VAL A 776 -19.47 16.65 -3.21
C VAL A 776 -20.16 17.04 -4.53
N PRO A 777 -20.03 16.24 -5.62
CA PRO A 777 -20.54 16.61 -6.94
C PRO A 777 -22.07 16.69 -7.03
N GLU A 778 -22.58 17.56 -7.91
CA GLU A 778 -24.03 17.72 -8.20
C GLU A 778 -24.71 16.43 -8.69
N ALA A 779 -23.95 15.50 -9.29
CA ALA A 779 -24.45 14.20 -9.72
C ALA A 779 -24.64 13.18 -8.57
N SER A 780 -24.19 13.49 -7.35
CA SER A 780 -24.34 12.60 -6.20
C SER A 780 -25.75 12.67 -5.61
N ILE A 781 -26.37 11.52 -5.34
CA ILE A 781 -27.65 11.43 -4.61
C ILE A 781 -27.59 12.07 -3.21
N HIS A 782 -26.39 12.24 -2.66
CA HIS A 782 -26.14 12.86 -1.36
C HIS A 782 -25.78 14.35 -1.45
N TYR A 783 -25.72 14.95 -2.65
CA TYR A 783 -25.40 16.38 -2.86
C TYR A 783 -26.23 17.29 -1.95
N THR A 784 -27.56 17.15 -1.99
CA THR A 784 -28.48 17.94 -1.15
C THR A 784 -28.19 17.76 0.34
N ALA A 785 -27.85 16.54 0.80
CA ALA A 785 -27.49 16.31 2.19
C ALA A 785 -26.16 16.97 2.58
N ALA A 786 -25.14 16.90 1.71
CA ALA A 786 -23.85 17.54 1.93
C ALA A 786 -23.96 19.07 1.98
N ARG A 787 -24.74 19.69 1.07
CA ARG A 787 -25.01 21.14 1.11
C ARG A 787 -25.79 21.55 2.35
N VAL A 788 -26.75 20.75 2.82
CA VAL A 788 -27.46 20.99 4.10
C VAL A 788 -26.51 20.87 5.29
N ALA A 789 -25.60 19.91 5.30
CA ALA A 789 -24.57 19.77 6.32
C ALA A 789 -23.58 20.95 6.32
N ALA A 790 -23.19 21.48 5.15
CA ALA A 790 -22.29 22.63 5.02
C ALA A 790 -22.93 23.93 5.56
N VAL A 791 -24.21 24.18 5.28
CA VAL A 791 -24.99 25.27 5.89
C VAL A 791 -24.99 25.17 7.42
N ARG A 792 -25.16 23.96 7.96
CA ARG A 792 -25.11 23.71 9.41
C ARG A 792 -23.71 23.88 9.99
N ALA A 793 -22.66 23.46 9.28
CA ALA A 793 -21.26 23.57 9.68
C ALA A 793 -20.75 25.02 9.79
N ARG A 794 -21.22 25.91 8.89
CA ARG A 794 -20.94 27.36 8.95
C ARG A 794 -21.50 28.04 10.20
N LEU A 795 -22.63 27.56 10.74
CA LEU A 795 -23.48 28.31 11.67
C LEU A 795 -23.62 27.72 13.08
N ARG A 796 -23.62 26.39 13.23
CA ARG A 796 -23.90 25.74 14.52
C ARG A 796 -22.71 25.82 15.47
N ASP A 797 -23.01 26.01 16.75
CA ASP A 797 -22.03 26.05 17.85
C ASP A 797 -20.89 27.07 17.68
N ARG A 798 -21.25 28.23 17.13
CA ARG A 798 -20.44 29.44 17.10
C ARG A 798 -20.96 30.47 18.11
N ALA A 799 -20.11 31.42 18.46
CA ALA A 799 -20.42 32.51 19.37
C ALA A 799 -21.00 33.71 18.58
N PRO A 800 -22.07 34.38 19.05
CA PRO A 800 -22.69 35.51 18.33
C PRO A 800 -21.76 36.69 18.06
N GLU A 801 -20.64 36.80 18.76
CA GLU A 801 -19.65 37.86 18.62
C GLU A 801 -18.73 37.66 17.39
N GLU A 802 -18.64 36.44 16.86
CA GLU A 802 -17.72 36.09 15.77
C GLU A 802 -18.01 36.83 14.45
N ALA A 803 -17.02 36.89 13.55
CA ALA A 803 -17.12 37.54 12.24
C ALA A 803 -17.94 36.72 11.21
N LEU A 804 -19.21 36.45 11.53
CA LEU A 804 -20.09 35.51 10.82
C LEU A 804 -20.61 36.00 9.44
N LEU A 805 -20.39 37.25 9.04
CA LEU A 805 -21.02 37.82 7.84
C LEU A 805 -20.77 37.01 6.54
N PRO A 806 -19.54 36.57 6.20
CA PRO A 806 -19.31 35.78 4.99
C PRO A 806 -20.04 34.41 5.03
N ASP A 807 -19.99 33.75 6.20
CA ASP A 807 -20.64 32.46 6.44
C ASP A 807 -22.16 32.55 6.36
N LEU A 808 -22.76 33.61 6.92
CA LEU A 808 -24.19 33.89 6.82
C LEU A 808 -24.62 34.13 5.39
N THR A 809 -23.89 34.97 4.63
CA THR A 809 -24.20 35.25 3.23
C THR A 809 -24.07 33.99 2.36
N ALA A 810 -23.00 33.20 2.53
CA ALA A 810 -22.82 31.94 1.82
C ALA A 810 -23.91 30.92 2.16
N ALA A 811 -24.25 30.76 3.45
CA ALA A 811 -25.32 29.88 3.90
C ALA A 811 -26.70 30.28 3.34
N ALA A 812 -27.01 31.58 3.26
CA ALA A 812 -28.25 32.06 2.66
C ALA A 812 -28.33 31.76 1.15
N ALA A 813 -27.29 32.11 0.39
CA ALA A 813 -27.22 31.84 -1.04
C ALA A 813 -27.31 30.33 -1.36
N GLN A 814 -26.78 29.48 -0.48
CA GLN A 814 -26.83 28.03 -0.60
C GLN A 814 -28.22 27.45 -0.28
N VAL A 815 -28.95 28.02 0.68
CA VAL A 815 -30.36 27.67 0.94
C VAL A 815 -31.25 28.05 -0.26
N GLU A 816 -31.08 29.25 -0.83
CA GLU A 816 -31.77 29.70 -2.05
C GLU A 816 -31.39 28.84 -3.28
N ALA A 817 -30.14 28.37 -3.36
CA ALA A 817 -29.72 27.45 -4.42
C ALA A 817 -30.41 26.08 -4.29
N LEU A 818 -30.56 25.55 -3.07
CA LEU A 818 -31.14 24.23 -2.81
C LEU A 818 -32.63 24.12 -3.16
N GLU A 819 -33.38 25.22 -3.21
CA GLU A 819 -34.77 25.23 -3.70
C GLU A 819 -34.86 24.75 -5.18
N ARG A 820 -33.81 25.01 -5.99
CA ARG A 820 -33.71 24.50 -7.38
C ARG A 820 -33.32 23.02 -7.46
N PHE A 821 -32.74 22.44 -6.41
CA PHE A 821 -32.34 21.03 -6.33
C PHE A 821 -33.37 20.16 -5.60
N GLY A 822 -34.64 20.59 -5.57
CA GLY A 822 -35.75 19.80 -5.05
C GLY A 822 -35.77 19.63 -3.53
N LEU A 823 -35.07 20.51 -2.78
CA LEU A 823 -35.22 20.55 -1.32
C LEU A 823 -36.67 20.91 -0.97
N ASP A 824 -37.33 20.09 -0.16
CA ASP A 824 -38.73 20.31 0.19
C ASP A 824 -38.93 21.62 0.98
N ALA A 825 -40.12 22.21 0.82
CA ALA A 825 -40.46 23.50 1.41
C ALA A 825 -40.42 23.51 2.95
N GLU A 826 -40.49 22.35 3.62
CA GLU A 826 -40.36 22.28 5.07
C GLU A 826 -38.88 22.37 5.48
N ARG A 827 -38.00 21.55 4.89
CA ARG A 827 -36.56 21.58 5.14
C ARG A 827 -35.95 22.92 4.74
N HIS A 828 -36.35 23.50 3.60
CA HIS A 828 -35.93 24.84 3.20
C HIS A 828 -36.27 25.88 4.27
N GLN A 829 -37.49 25.87 4.81
CA GLN A 829 -37.91 26.84 5.83
C GLN A 829 -37.32 26.55 7.22
N ARG A 830 -37.07 25.28 7.58
CA ARG A 830 -36.31 24.93 8.80
C ARG A 830 -34.88 25.51 8.71
N LEU A 831 -34.17 25.31 7.60
CA LEU A 831 -32.84 25.90 7.38
C LEU A 831 -32.87 27.43 7.30
N SER A 832 -33.91 28.02 6.68
CA SER A 832 -34.13 29.47 6.70
C SER A 832 -34.22 30.01 8.13
N THR A 833 -34.86 29.27 9.05
CA THR A 833 -34.88 29.67 10.47
C THR A 833 -33.56 29.46 11.21
N GLU A 834 -32.71 28.51 10.80
CA GLU A 834 -31.34 28.39 11.31
C GLU A 834 -30.50 29.61 10.86
N VAL A 835 -30.48 29.93 9.56
CA VAL A 835 -29.73 31.08 8.98
C VAL A 835 -30.17 32.42 9.58
N LEU A 836 -31.48 32.71 9.57
CA LEU A 836 -32.02 33.97 10.11
C LEU A 836 -31.91 34.06 11.64
N GLY A 837 -31.85 32.92 12.33
CA GLY A 837 -31.65 32.84 13.78
C GLY A 837 -30.22 33.23 14.17
N SER A 838 -29.22 32.61 13.54
CA SER A 838 -27.80 32.97 13.71
C SER A 838 -27.53 34.42 13.30
N ALA A 839 -28.13 34.90 12.21
CA ALA A 839 -28.03 36.30 11.80
C ALA A 839 -28.62 37.27 12.86
N LEU A 840 -29.75 36.92 13.47
CA LEU A 840 -30.37 37.77 14.49
C LEU A 840 -29.52 37.84 15.76
N ASP A 841 -28.92 36.73 16.19
CA ASP A 841 -27.98 36.74 17.31
C ASP A 841 -26.73 37.58 16.99
N TRP A 842 -26.16 37.46 15.78
CA TRP A 842 -25.01 38.24 15.34
C TRP A 842 -25.28 39.76 15.24
N VAL A 843 -26.50 40.16 14.85
CA VAL A 843 -26.91 41.57 14.89
C VAL A 843 -27.12 42.05 16.34
N LEU A 844 -27.59 41.19 17.24
CA LEU A 844 -27.88 41.53 18.65
C LEU A 844 -26.65 41.53 19.55
N SER A 845 -25.58 40.79 19.22
CA SER A 845 -24.30 40.82 19.93
C SER A 845 -23.57 42.16 19.80
N GLY A 846 -23.90 42.94 18.77
CA GLY A 846 -23.25 44.21 18.46
C GLY A 846 -22.06 44.10 17.52
N SER A 847 -21.81 42.93 16.91
CA SER A 847 -20.73 42.69 15.94
C SER A 847 -20.95 43.44 14.61
N ARG A 848 -20.74 44.76 14.63
CA ARG A 848 -20.97 45.66 13.50
C ARG A 848 -19.88 45.56 12.43
N GLY A 849 -20.15 44.76 11.41
CA GLY A 849 -19.77 45.16 10.04
C GLY A 849 -20.44 46.49 9.69
N ALA A 850 -19.74 47.41 9.04
CA ALA A 850 -20.20 48.80 8.91
C ALA A 850 -21.41 48.97 7.96
N ASP A 851 -22.38 49.78 8.38
CA ASP A 851 -23.40 50.40 7.51
C ASP A 851 -22.73 51.38 6.50
N PRO A 852 -23.39 51.79 5.38
CA PRO A 852 -24.78 51.53 5.03
C PRO A 852 -24.98 50.93 3.62
N GLY A 853 -25.49 49.71 3.55
CA GLY A 853 -25.80 49.03 2.29
C GLY A 853 -26.40 47.65 2.47
N ARG A 854 -27.21 47.49 3.53
CA ARG A 854 -27.50 46.20 4.19
C ARG A 854 -27.92 45.11 3.19
N PRO A 855 -27.15 44.02 3.03
CA PRO A 855 -27.51 42.94 2.12
C PRO A 855 -28.81 42.28 2.58
N LEU A 856 -29.56 41.75 1.61
CA LEU A 856 -30.72 40.92 1.89
C LEU A 856 -30.25 39.49 2.18
N LEU A 857 -30.71 38.95 3.30
CA LEU A 857 -30.48 37.57 3.72
C LEU A 857 -31.83 36.84 3.65
N LEU A 858 -32.00 35.91 2.70
CA LEU A 858 -33.28 35.21 2.45
C LEU A 858 -34.46 36.21 2.31
N GLY A 859 -34.24 37.24 1.48
CA GLY A 859 -35.21 38.32 1.26
C GLY A 859 -35.51 39.23 2.47
N SER A 860 -34.73 39.14 3.55
CA SER A 860 -34.87 39.94 4.78
C SER A 860 -33.70 40.91 4.93
N GLN A 861 -33.93 42.16 5.34
CA GLN A 861 -32.83 43.09 5.64
C GLN A 861 -32.03 42.61 6.87
N LEU A 862 -30.71 42.73 6.80
CA LEU A 862 -29.77 42.35 7.87
C LEU A 862 -29.80 43.34 9.05
N ASP A 863 -30.94 43.43 9.73
CA ASP A 863 -31.12 44.11 11.01
C ASP A 863 -32.18 43.42 11.90
N GLU A 864 -32.28 43.83 13.17
CA GLU A 864 -33.18 43.22 14.17
C GLU A 864 -34.64 43.18 13.71
N ARG A 865 -35.09 44.16 12.92
CA ARG A 865 -36.48 44.26 12.45
C ARG A 865 -36.70 43.38 11.23
N GLY A 866 -35.80 43.43 10.26
CA GLY A 866 -35.84 42.62 9.04
C GLY A 866 -35.76 41.13 9.34
N LEU A 867 -34.74 40.71 10.10
CA LEU A 867 -34.50 39.30 10.45
C LEU A 867 -35.64 38.70 11.28
N ARG A 868 -36.24 39.47 12.21
CA ARG A 868 -37.42 39.03 12.96
C ARG A 868 -38.67 38.89 12.09
N PHE A 869 -38.88 39.76 11.09
CA PHE A 869 -39.96 39.54 10.11
C PHE A 869 -39.70 38.29 9.25
N GLY A 870 -38.44 38.01 8.89
CA GLY A 870 -38.04 36.77 8.24
C GLY A 870 -38.40 35.53 9.07
N LEU A 871 -37.95 35.49 10.34
CA LEU A 871 -38.26 34.40 11.28
C LEU A 871 -39.77 34.22 11.49
N GLU A 872 -40.54 35.31 11.67
CA GLU A 872 -42.00 35.23 11.76
C GLU A 872 -42.61 34.63 10.49
N ARG A 873 -42.13 35.05 9.30
CA ARG A 873 -42.60 34.54 8.01
C ARG A 873 -42.32 33.04 7.87
N SER A 874 -41.09 32.60 8.09
CA SER A 874 -40.71 31.18 7.96
C SER A 874 -41.43 30.28 8.96
N TYR A 875 -41.58 30.69 10.23
CA TYR A 875 -42.39 29.92 11.19
C TYR A 875 -43.89 29.89 10.81
N ARG A 876 -44.43 30.94 10.19
CA ARG A 876 -45.79 30.93 9.60
C ARG A 876 -45.90 30.10 8.31
N VAL A 877 -44.81 29.77 7.62
CA VAL A 877 -44.83 28.75 6.55
C VAL A 877 -44.79 27.35 7.18
N LEU A 878 -43.85 27.07 8.07
CA LEU A 878 -43.74 25.79 8.78
C LEU A 878 -45.05 25.39 9.47
N ALA A 879 -45.72 26.31 10.16
CA ALA A 879 -47.01 26.04 10.80
C ALA A 879 -48.13 25.63 9.82
N ARG A 880 -48.06 26.05 8.55
CA ARG A 880 -49.01 25.65 7.50
C ARG A 880 -48.68 24.28 6.91
N LEU A 881 -47.39 23.91 6.87
CA LEU A 881 -46.91 22.60 6.41
C LEU A 881 -47.08 21.51 7.48
N ALA A 882 -46.93 21.87 8.76
CA ALA A 882 -47.02 20.94 9.89
C ALA A 882 -48.33 20.15 9.88
N GLN A 883 -48.22 18.81 9.87
CA GLN A 883 -49.36 17.90 9.79
C GLN A 883 -50.09 17.72 11.13
N ARG A 884 -49.36 17.86 12.26
CA ARG A 884 -49.91 17.68 13.61
C ARG A 884 -50.37 19.03 14.20
N GLY A 885 -51.52 19.02 14.87
CA GLY A 885 -52.09 20.22 15.49
C GLY A 885 -51.19 20.83 16.57
N GLU A 886 -50.52 20.00 17.36
CA GLU A 886 -49.61 20.43 18.44
C GLU A 886 -48.36 21.13 17.88
N GLU A 887 -47.70 20.54 16.87
CA GLU A 887 -46.56 21.15 16.17
C GLU A 887 -46.96 22.48 15.51
N ARG A 888 -48.14 22.53 14.89
CA ARG A 888 -48.69 23.78 14.33
C ARG A 888 -48.87 24.87 15.40
N ILE A 889 -49.38 24.53 16.58
CA ILE A 889 -49.52 25.47 17.70
C ILE A 889 -48.13 25.96 18.16
N GLU A 890 -47.18 25.05 18.37
CA GLU A 890 -45.82 25.38 18.80
C GLU A 890 -45.10 26.31 17.79
N LEU A 891 -45.26 26.06 16.49
CA LEU A 891 -44.69 26.89 15.42
C LEU A 891 -45.36 28.27 15.32
N VAL A 892 -46.68 28.37 15.56
CA VAL A 892 -47.37 29.67 15.68
C VAL A 892 -46.88 30.44 16.93
N GLU A 893 -46.63 29.77 18.05
CA GLU A 893 -46.00 30.40 19.20
C GLU A 893 -44.57 30.86 18.91
N ARG A 894 -43.75 30.06 18.21
CA ARG A 894 -42.41 30.49 17.74
C ARG A 894 -42.51 31.76 16.88
N ALA A 895 -43.40 31.80 15.89
CA ALA A 895 -43.64 32.99 15.07
C ALA A 895 -44.03 34.22 15.90
N ASN A 896 -44.95 34.05 16.86
CA ASN A 896 -45.42 35.14 17.71
C ASN A 896 -44.34 35.65 18.70
N ARG A 897 -43.39 34.81 19.12
CA ARG A 897 -42.23 35.24 19.95
C ARG A 897 -41.33 36.23 19.21
N PHE A 898 -41.02 35.96 17.93
CA PHE A 898 -40.13 36.80 17.12
C PHE A 898 -40.81 38.06 16.53
N ARG A 899 -42.14 38.09 16.43
CA ARG A 899 -42.94 39.22 15.89
C ARG A 899 -42.40 40.61 16.31
N PRO A 900 -41.96 41.47 15.36
CA PRO A 900 -41.45 42.81 15.66
C PRO A 900 -42.46 43.70 16.39
N ARG A 901 -41.97 44.69 17.15
CA ARG A 901 -42.81 45.77 17.69
C ARG A 901 -43.08 46.79 16.58
N THR A 902 -44.26 46.75 15.99
CA THR A 902 -44.87 47.94 15.40
C THR A 902 -45.33 48.84 16.55
N TRP A 903 -44.76 50.04 16.67
CA TRP A 903 -45.41 51.11 17.41
C TRP A 903 -46.68 51.50 16.65
N VAL A 904 -47.76 51.74 17.42
CA VAL A 904 -49.08 52.22 16.98
C VAL A 904 -49.44 53.33 17.96
#